data_AF-A0A821SL89-F1
#
_entry.id   AF-A0A821SL89-F1
#
_cell.length_a   1.000
_cell.length_b   1.000
_cell.length_c   1.000
_cell.angle_alpha   90.00
_cell.angle_beta   90.00
_cell.angle_gamma   90.00
#
_symmetry.space_group_name_H-M   'P 1'
#
loop_
_entity.id
_entity.type
_entity.pdbx_description
1 polymer ?
#
loop_
_entity_poly.entity_id
_entity_poly.type
_entity_poly.pdbx_seq_one_letter_code
_entity_poly.pdbx_strand_id
1 'polypeptide(L)'
;MAKPLQKERENRSADKKDLTFHPYNITPESAYTSILLLESREPEILCQTLRAITKFSAQEFQNRQVLFDLNAIRYILPHVEHPELNIKRFALKALAQLCQLPRGPEQVLANPQNLRKIAYMLVKIEDVFVLEFASLVLSELTREPIGCEQLVSCNILNSLCNRMKNSLDPDVQKNCLQTLSNLLEDPVCASEVTKNQQFSWASLLALMQSPYLAIQHAALKTVDQLICRYKDQVVQKSFRASTGVLDLCDILESYEFRDVHTQVLGVLRNYVETEENAAHLYQSGCILRLLAYLEMALPAMKPHCLGVLTKMSFNSNGRDALYETGTDLVFCHQLLSSNVELLADAAMGVANMTKLLPAAVRMSDTNIIEALCAILADDAAVWFYIRMNAIRALAELCRIIPKAAFSLIEPKTFASLRNINKKFKDTPIEAQRLAVQCYINLQNYHVSTRAMLNPEFMVELLNILQRIDICLKIKTCTVLSGLMKEDLAKDLFTSKQGEEVISNNLHIEHIGLRSALCQLIFASVTEDGADVYVELGTVHYMVENKQARYTVSAWEPALEAIFRQHPSAKLAYTGLLDINDFTQEGFYVLKKLAGEFPTIQQLIESTPPHHEPVFISMFHQPYDAVSTSDIRTPHFASDPTLTSQASRLRLPKLPDDVNLRNYLLRLKIWFGDPAKSLHYFEIEDSHFEVRYRDKCEEVTSSLKQRAQLLAEFVVEQMSGLTQERDCSMPSVDLHLADLMEDLGSRVLGLGWIRCGGPLERAILYKVLADRVGLPCALHRKTSAHAWCEVAIPELDPRETLEKEESYPAGLLRANYVVDLMTTSGSLLPRGSVEARKICGAGCTPYTARQMTEVCRCTH
;
A
#
# COMPACT_ATOMS: atom_id res chain seq x y z
N MET A 1 -84.12 -11.63 -41.88
CA MET A 1 -84.64 -10.92 -43.08
C MET A 1 -83.89 -9.60 -43.14
N ALA A 2 -83.22 -9.15 -44.19
CA ALA A 2 -83.19 -9.53 -45.60
C ALA A 2 -81.76 -9.34 -46.17
N LYS A 3 -81.41 -10.19 -47.14
CA LYS A 3 -80.20 -10.13 -47.97
C LYS A 3 -80.32 -8.96 -48.98
N PRO A 4 -79.24 -8.23 -49.29
CA PRO A 4 -79.20 -7.37 -50.46
C PRO A 4 -78.89 -8.17 -51.74
N LEU A 5 -79.78 -7.94 -52.70
CA LEU A 5 -79.73 -8.12 -54.15
C LEU A 5 -78.38 -8.48 -54.78
N GLN A 6 -78.41 -9.64 -55.44
CA GLN A 6 -77.44 -10.14 -56.40
C GLN A 6 -77.52 -9.29 -57.68
N LYS A 7 -76.45 -8.56 -58.00
CA LYS A 7 -76.33 -7.82 -59.26
C LYS A 7 -75.85 -8.77 -60.36
N GLU A 8 -76.54 -8.72 -61.48
CA GLU A 8 -76.45 -9.62 -62.63
C GLU A 8 -75.03 -9.76 -63.19
N ARG A 9 -74.67 -10.99 -63.54
CA ARG A 9 -73.51 -11.32 -64.37
C ARG A 9 -73.75 -10.75 -65.77
N GLU A 10 -73.03 -9.69 -66.13
CA GLU A 10 -72.88 -9.30 -67.53
C GLU A 10 -72.13 -10.40 -68.29
N ASN A 11 -72.87 -11.03 -69.19
CA ASN A 11 -72.42 -12.07 -70.10
C ASN A 11 -71.60 -11.41 -71.23
N ARG A 12 -70.29 -11.25 -71.03
CA ARG A 12 -69.37 -10.87 -72.13
C ARG A 12 -68.97 -12.11 -72.91
N SER A 13 -69.84 -12.51 -73.82
CA SER A 13 -69.49 -13.43 -74.91
C SER A 13 -69.62 -12.70 -76.24
N ALA A 14 -68.55 -12.78 -77.03
CA ALA A 14 -68.32 -12.23 -78.37
C ALA A 14 -67.77 -10.80 -78.41
N ASP A 15 -66.44 -10.68 -78.48
CA ASP A 15 -65.82 -10.21 -79.73
C ASP A 15 -64.29 -10.38 -79.73
N LYS A 16 -63.80 -10.85 -80.89
CA LYS A 16 -62.40 -11.14 -81.27
C LYS A 16 -61.76 -12.33 -80.55
N LYS A 17 -61.67 -13.46 -81.28
CA LYS A 17 -60.67 -14.51 -81.00
C LYS A 17 -59.30 -13.85 -81.09
N ASP A 18 -58.73 -13.54 -79.94
CA ASP A 18 -57.32 -13.23 -79.82
C ASP A 18 -56.54 -14.48 -80.25
N LEU A 19 -55.92 -14.41 -81.43
CA LEU A 19 -55.07 -15.48 -81.97
C LEU A 19 -53.63 -15.37 -81.45
N THR A 20 -53.38 -14.53 -80.44
CA THR A 20 -52.11 -14.47 -79.73
C THR A 20 -52.14 -15.39 -78.52
N PHE A 21 -51.03 -16.09 -78.26
CA PHE A 21 -50.88 -16.88 -77.05
C PHE A 21 -51.01 -15.96 -75.82
N HIS A 22 -51.87 -16.31 -74.88
CA HIS A 22 -51.87 -15.67 -73.56
C HIS A 22 -50.55 -16.03 -72.82
N PRO A 23 -49.96 -15.09 -72.05
CA PRO A 23 -48.73 -15.36 -71.31
C PRO A 23 -48.88 -16.59 -70.40
N TYR A 24 -47.99 -17.57 -70.57
CA TYR A 24 -47.95 -18.78 -69.73
C TYR A 24 -47.28 -18.44 -68.39
N ASN A 25 -48.05 -18.36 -67.31
CA ASN A 25 -47.53 -18.06 -65.97
C ASN A 25 -46.95 -19.34 -65.33
N ILE A 26 -45.64 -19.39 -65.18
CA ILE A 26 -44.96 -20.47 -64.44
C ILE A 26 -44.82 -20.03 -62.98
N THR A 27 -45.62 -20.62 -62.10
CA THR A 27 -45.46 -20.49 -60.65
C THR A 27 -44.67 -21.69 -60.11
N PRO A 28 -43.45 -21.50 -59.58
CA PRO A 28 -42.67 -22.61 -59.08
C PRO A 28 -43.31 -23.22 -57.82
N GLU A 29 -43.50 -24.54 -57.81
CA GLU A 29 -44.12 -25.28 -56.69
C GLU A 29 -43.12 -25.64 -55.58
N SER A 30 -41.80 -25.59 -55.86
CA SER A 30 -40.75 -25.88 -54.89
C SER A 30 -39.57 -24.89 -54.97
N ALA A 31 -38.81 -24.76 -53.87
CA ALA A 31 -37.60 -23.95 -53.83
C ALA A 31 -36.54 -24.43 -54.83
N TYR A 32 -36.44 -25.75 -55.03
CA TYR A 32 -35.54 -26.35 -56.02
C TYR A 32 -35.89 -25.94 -57.45
N THR A 33 -37.16 -26.09 -57.83
CA THR A 33 -37.67 -25.65 -59.15
C THR A 33 -37.46 -24.14 -59.35
N SER A 34 -37.67 -23.34 -58.30
CA SER A 34 -37.44 -21.88 -58.36
C SER A 34 -35.99 -21.55 -58.71
N ILE A 35 -35.01 -22.27 -58.15
CA ILE A 35 -33.59 -21.99 -58.40
C ILE A 35 -33.22 -22.34 -59.84
N LEU A 36 -33.73 -23.45 -60.38
CA LEU A 36 -33.50 -23.84 -61.78
C LEU A 36 -34.09 -22.83 -62.78
N LEU A 37 -35.25 -22.27 -62.48
CA LEU A 37 -35.89 -21.25 -63.34
C LEU A 37 -35.09 -19.94 -63.44
N LEU A 38 -34.12 -19.71 -62.56
CA LEU A 38 -33.19 -18.57 -62.67
C LEU A 38 -32.22 -18.68 -63.84
N GLU A 39 -32.12 -19.83 -64.51
CA GLU A 39 -31.33 -19.96 -65.76
C GLU A 39 -32.12 -19.60 -67.02
N SER A 40 -33.42 -19.26 -66.88
CA SER A 40 -34.26 -18.85 -68.00
C SER A 40 -33.71 -17.59 -68.70
N ARG A 41 -33.93 -17.51 -70.03
CA ARG A 41 -33.63 -16.31 -70.82
C ARG A 41 -34.81 -15.34 -70.90
N GLU A 42 -36.00 -15.77 -70.48
CA GLU A 42 -37.23 -14.98 -70.52
C GLU A 42 -37.33 -14.08 -69.28
N PRO A 43 -37.32 -12.75 -69.42
CA PRO A 43 -37.34 -11.83 -68.29
C PRO A 43 -38.58 -11.97 -67.41
N GLU A 44 -39.76 -12.25 -67.99
CA GLU A 44 -40.98 -12.45 -67.22
C GLU A 44 -40.85 -13.64 -66.25
N ILE A 45 -40.23 -14.74 -66.68
CA ILE A 45 -39.98 -15.93 -65.87
C ILE A 45 -38.99 -15.59 -64.75
N LEU A 46 -37.89 -14.90 -65.07
CA LEU A 46 -36.89 -14.48 -64.08
C LEU A 46 -37.49 -13.57 -63.00
N CYS A 47 -38.27 -12.58 -63.42
CA CYS A 47 -38.93 -11.63 -62.51
C CYS A 47 -39.93 -12.34 -61.58
N GLN A 48 -40.80 -13.20 -62.11
CA GLN A 48 -41.77 -13.97 -61.32
C GLN A 48 -41.05 -14.92 -60.34
N THR A 49 -39.98 -15.56 -60.80
CA THR A 49 -39.19 -16.50 -60.01
C THR A 49 -38.47 -15.80 -58.86
N LEU A 50 -37.75 -14.70 -59.11
CA LEU A 50 -37.07 -13.93 -58.07
C LEU A 50 -38.06 -13.32 -57.07
N ARG A 51 -39.25 -12.90 -57.54
CA ARG A 51 -40.33 -12.47 -56.64
C ARG A 51 -40.84 -13.61 -55.76
N ALA A 52 -40.98 -14.82 -56.29
CA ALA A 52 -41.37 -15.99 -55.50
C ALA A 52 -40.30 -16.35 -54.46
N ILE A 53 -39.02 -16.33 -54.85
CA ILE A 53 -37.87 -16.57 -53.95
C ILE A 53 -37.85 -15.55 -52.81
N THR A 54 -37.95 -14.25 -53.11
CA THR A 54 -37.95 -13.20 -52.08
C THR A 54 -39.13 -13.30 -51.12
N LYS A 55 -40.31 -13.71 -51.61
CA LYS A 55 -41.49 -13.98 -50.79
C LYS A 55 -41.29 -15.19 -49.89
N PHE A 56 -40.81 -16.30 -50.43
CA PHE A 56 -40.51 -17.53 -49.67
C PHE A 56 -39.46 -17.27 -48.58
N SER A 57 -38.40 -16.54 -48.94
CA SER A 57 -37.32 -16.15 -48.04
C SER A 57 -37.74 -15.17 -46.92
N ALA A 58 -38.84 -14.42 -47.12
CA ALA A 58 -39.37 -13.50 -46.12
C ALA A 58 -40.31 -14.16 -45.11
N GLN A 59 -40.89 -15.32 -45.43
CA GLN A 59 -41.88 -16.00 -44.59
C GLN A 59 -41.27 -16.55 -43.30
N GLU A 60 -40.17 -17.29 -43.41
CA GLU A 60 -39.47 -17.88 -42.27
C GLU A 60 -37.96 -17.79 -42.47
N PHE A 61 -37.20 -17.64 -41.37
CA PHE A 61 -35.73 -17.59 -41.45
C PHE A 61 -35.15 -18.93 -41.96
N GLN A 62 -35.77 -20.07 -41.63
CA GLN A 62 -35.36 -21.39 -42.11
C GLN A 62 -35.44 -21.54 -43.63
N ASN A 63 -36.37 -20.84 -44.29
CA ASN A 63 -36.49 -20.85 -45.75
C ASN A 63 -35.24 -20.30 -46.44
N ARG A 64 -34.54 -19.38 -45.79
CA ARG A 64 -33.24 -18.86 -46.28
C ARG A 64 -32.19 -19.95 -46.28
N GLN A 65 -32.15 -20.78 -45.23
CA GLN A 65 -31.24 -21.91 -45.14
C GLN A 65 -31.52 -22.92 -46.26
N VAL A 66 -32.79 -23.24 -46.52
CA VAL A 66 -33.18 -24.11 -47.64
C VAL A 66 -32.68 -23.57 -48.98
N LEU A 67 -32.88 -22.27 -49.25
CA LEU A 67 -32.38 -21.64 -50.48
C LEU A 67 -30.84 -21.64 -50.55
N PHE A 68 -30.18 -21.40 -49.42
CA PHE A 68 -28.73 -21.40 -49.32
C PHE A 68 -28.12 -22.79 -49.59
N ASP A 69 -28.69 -23.85 -49.00
CA ASP A 69 -28.25 -25.24 -49.19
C ASP A 69 -28.39 -25.70 -50.65
N LEU A 70 -29.35 -25.11 -51.37
CA LEU A 70 -29.56 -25.31 -52.81
C LEU A 70 -28.68 -24.41 -53.69
N ASN A 71 -27.69 -23.71 -53.13
CA ASN A 71 -26.78 -22.79 -53.81
C ASN A 71 -27.47 -21.62 -54.53
N ALA A 72 -28.60 -21.12 -54.03
CA ALA A 72 -29.36 -20.04 -54.66
C ALA A 72 -28.52 -18.79 -54.97
N ILE A 73 -27.55 -18.43 -54.10
CA ILE A 73 -26.66 -17.26 -54.30
C ILE A 73 -25.96 -17.31 -55.66
N ARG A 74 -25.46 -18.48 -56.08
CA ARG A 74 -24.80 -18.67 -57.38
C ARG A 74 -25.70 -18.29 -58.56
N TYR A 75 -26.99 -18.65 -58.47
CA TYR A 75 -27.95 -18.43 -59.54
C TYR A 75 -28.57 -17.03 -59.51
N ILE A 76 -28.58 -16.38 -58.35
CA ILE A 76 -29.11 -15.01 -58.18
C ILE A 76 -28.09 -13.96 -58.64
N LEU A 77 -26.79 -14.16 -58.37
CA LEU A 77 -25.72 -13.18 -58.64
C LEU A 77 -25.70 -12.61 -60.09
N PRO A 78 -25.86 -13.43 -61.15
CA PRO A 78 -25.89 -12.91 -62.53
C PRO A 78 -26.98 -11.87 -62.79
N HIS A 79 -28.09 -11.94 -62.04
CA HIS A 79 -29.28 -11.10 -62.26
C HIS A 79 -29.21 -9.74 -61.59
N VAL A 80 -28.20 -9.48 -60.75
CA VAL A 80 -27.98 -8.18 -60.11
C VAL A 80 -27.69 -7.07 -61.13
N GLU A 81 -27.15 -7.41 -62.30
CA GLU A 81 -26.84 -6.48 -63.39
C GLU A 81 -27.86 -6.51 -64.53
N HIS A 82 -28.94 -7.27 -64.41
CA HIS A 82 -29.92 -7.49 -65.49
C HIS A 82 -30.53 -6.17 -66.00
N PRO A 83 -30.70 -5.93 -67.32
CA PRO A 83 -31.17 -4.63 -67.83
C PRO A 83 -32.51 -4.16 -67.24
N GLU A 84 -33.42 -5.09 -66.96
CA GLU A 84 -34.72 -4.76 -66.34
C GLU A 84 -34.63 -4.48 -64.83
N LEU A 85 -35.18 -3.33 -64.42
CA LEU A 85 -35.16 -2.87 -63.04
C LEU A 85 -35.81 -3.84 -62.04
N ASN A 86 -36.95 -4.45 -62.40
CA ASN A 86 -37.64 -5.35 -61.47
C ASN A 86 -36.82 -6.61 -61.17
N ILE A 87 -36.11 -7.15 -62.16
CA ILE A 87 -35.21 -8.28 -61.98
C ILE A 87 -34.04 -7.88 -61.08
N LYS A 88 -33.42 -6.71 -61.28
CA LYS A 88 -32.37 -6.20 -60.37
C LYS A 88 -32.86 -6.08 -58.93
N ARG A 89 -34.04 -5.46 -58.73
CA ARG A 89 -34.64 -5.25 -57.40
C ARG A 89 -34.83 -6.57 -56.67
N PHE A 90 -35.49 -7.55 -57.31
CA PHE A 90 -35.74 -8.83 -56.67
C PHE A 90 -34.47 -9.67 -56.51
N ALA A 91 -33.50 -9.58 -57.43
CA ALA A 91 -32.21 -10.24 -57.29
C ALA A 91 -31.43 -9.70 -56.08
N LEU A 92 -31.31 -8.37 -55.96
CA LEU A 92 -30.66 -7.72 -54.82
C LEU A 92 -31.38 -8.02 -53.51
N LYS A 93 -32.72 -7.99 -53.50
CA LYS A 93 -33.51 -8.34 -52.31
C LYS A 93 -33.29 -9.78 -51.88
N ALA A 94 -33.32 -10.73 -52.81
CA ALA A 94 -33.08 -12.14 -52.52
C ALA A 94 -31.65 -12.34 -51.99
N LEU A 95 -30.68 -11.68 -52.61
CA LEU A 95 -29.29 -11.71 -52.17
C LEU A 95 -29.13 -11.14 -50.76
N ALA A 96 -29.76 -10.00 -50.45
CA ALA A 96 -29.74 -9.40 -49.12
C ALA A 96 -30.27 -10.35 -48.04
N GLN A 97 -31.41 -11.00 -48.31
CA GLN A 97 -32.01 -11.96 -47.38
C GLN A 97 -31.12 -13.19 -47.13
N LEU A 98 -30.40 -13.66 -48.15
CA LEU A 98 -29.46 -14.77 -48.02
C LEU A 98 -28.16 -14.34 -47.33
N CYS A 99 -27.68 -13.11 -47.54
CA CYS A 99 -26.51 -12.56 -46.84
C CYS A 99 -26.76 -12.33 -45.34
N GLN A 100 -28.00 -12.36 -44.86
CA GLN A 100 -28.30 -12.35 -43.42
C GLN A 100 -27.93 -13.68 -42.73
N LEU A 101 -27.68 -14.75 -43.49
CA LEU A 101 -27.12 -16.01 -42.95
C LEU A 101 -25.61 -15.85 -42.70
N PRO A 102 -25.05 -16.45 -41.64
CA PRO A 102 -23.63 -16.32 -41.32
C PRO A 102 -22.66 -16.64 -42.47
N ARG A 103 -22.98 -17.66 -43.28
CA ARG A 103 -22.15 -18.09 -44.42
C ARG A 103 -22.57 -17.49 -45.77
N GLY A 104 -23.64 -16.70 -45.79
CA GLY A 104 -24.13 -16.02 -46.99
C GLY A 104 -23.08 -15.06 -47.57
N PRO A 105 -22.53 -14.14 -46.76
CA PRO A 105 -21.48 -13.22 -47.20
C PRO A 105 -20.25 -13.92 -47.78
N GLU A 106 -19.76 -14.99 -47.14
CA GLU A 106 -18.59 -15.77 -47.60
C GLU A 106 -18.73 -16.20 -49.08
N GLN A 107 -19.90 -16.72 -49.46
CA GLN A 107 -20.15 -17.21 -50.82
C GLN A 107 -20.15 -16.08 -51.85
N VAL A 108 -20.63 -14.89 -51.48
CA VAL A 108 -20.61 -13.71 -52.35
C VAL A 108 -19.19 -13.15 -52.48
N LEU A 109 -18.47 -13.06 -51.35
CA LEU A 109 -17.13 -12.49 -51.24
C LEU A 109 -16.03 -13.37 -51.84
N ALA A 110 -16.31 -14.66 -52.10
CA ALA A 110 -15.41 -15.60 -52.76
C ALA A 110 -14.92 -15.09 -54.14
N ASN A 111 -15.71 -14.24 -54.82
CA ASN A 111 -15.27 -13.52 -56.00
C ASN A 111 -15.42 -12.00 -55.79
N PRO A 112 -14.31 -11.24 -55.69
CA PRO A 112 -14.34 -9.78 -55.46
C PRO A 112 -15.13 -8.98 -56.50
N GLN A 113 -15.33 -9.52 -57.71
CA GLN A 113 -16.15 -8.87 -58.73
C GLN A 113 -17.62 -8.76 -58.32
N ASN A 114 -18.13 -9.70 -57.52
CA ASN A 114 -19.52 -9.68 -57.07
C ASN A 114 -19.81 -8.42 -56.23
N LEU A 115 -18.95 -8.15 -55.25
CA LEU A 115 -19.06 -6.96 -54.42
C LEU A 115 -18.89 -5.68 -55.25
N ARG A 116 -17.92 -5.62 -56.18
CA ARG A 116 -17.77 -4.47 -57.09
C ARG A 116 -19.03 -4.15 -57.88
N LYS A 117 -19.71 -5.18 -58.38
CA LYS A 117 -20.97 -5.00 -59.14
C LYS A 117 -22.07 -4.41 -58.27
N ILE A 118 -22.21 -4.89 -57.03
CA ILE A 118 -23.21 -4.38 -56.08
C ILE A 118 -22.86 -2.94 -55.66
N ALA A 119 -21.57 -2.68 -55.37
CA ALA A 119 -21.02 -1.35 -55.09
C ALA A 119 -21.31 -0.36 -56.24
N TYR A 120 -21.13 -0.79 -57.49
CA TYR A 120 -21.44 0.02 -58.67
C TYR A 120 -22.91 0.43 -58.73
N MET A 121 -23.86 -0.44 -58.32
CA MET A 121 -25.29 -0.09 -58.28
C MET A 121 -25.55 1.09 -57.34
N LEU A 122 -24.92 1.11 -56.17
CA LEU A 122 -25.06 2.21 -55.20
C LEU A 122 -24.52 3.55 -55.73
N VAL A 123 -23.50 3.49 -56.61
CA VAL A 123 -22.85 4.66 -57.20
C VAL A 123 -23.63 5.23 -58.40
N LYS A 124 -24.20 4.38 -59.26
CA LYS A 124 -24.69 4.78 -60.59
C LYS A 124 -26.20 4.74 -60.78
N ILE A 125 -26.93 4.05 -59.91
CA ILE A 125 -28.39 3.90 -60.04
C ILE A 125 -29.10 4.82 -59.05
N GLU A 126 -30.21 5.45 -59.47
CA GLU A 126 -31.03 6.33 -58.63
C GLU A 126 -32.38 5.70 -58.23
N ASP A 127 -32.65 4.48 -58.67
CA ASP A 127 -33.86 3.76 -58.28
C ASP A 127 -33.86 3.44 -56.78
N VAL A 128 -34.91 3.89 -56.07
CA VAL A 128 -35.03 3.79 -54.61
C VAL A 128 -34.85 2.36 -54.11
N PHE A 129 -35.58 1.40 -54.70
CA PHE A 129 -35.51 -0.01 -54.27
C PHE A 129 -34.17 -0.68 -54.60
N VAL A 130 -33.54 -0.32 -55.73
CA VAL A 130 -32.20 -0.82 -56.04
C VAL A 130 -31.18 -0.28 -55.03
N LEU A 131 -31.26 1.01 -54.67
CA LEU A 131 -30.39 1.61 -53.66
C LEU A 131 -30.61 0.98 -52.27
N GLU A 132 -31.86 0.79 -51.86
CA GLU A 132 -32.23 0.14 -50.60
C GLU A 132 -31.61 -1.26 -50.51
N PHE A 133 -31.87 -2.13 -51.49
CA PHE A 133 -31.36 -3.50 -51.43
C PHE A 133 -29.86 -3.59 -51.68
N ALA A 134 -29.27 -2.76 -52.56
CA ALA A 134 -27.83 -2.76 -52.76
C ALA A 134 -27.09 -2.31 -51.49
N SER A 135 -27.55 -1.23 -50.83
CA SER A 135 -26.98 -0.79 -49.56
C SER A 135 -27.14 -1.83 -48.46
N LEU A 136 -28.29 -2.52 -48.40
CA LEU A 136 -28.53 -3.61 -47.46
C LEU A 136 -27.54 -4.77 -47.68
N VAL A 137 -27.38 -5.23 -48.93
CA VAL A 137 -26.39 -6.28 -49.26
C VAL A 137 -25.00 -5.85 -48.80
N LEU A 138 -24.56 -4.63 -49.11
CA LEU A 138 -23.23 -4.14 -48.70
C LEU A 138 -23.06 -4.11 -47.17
N SER A 139 -24.10 -3.73 -46.43
CA SER A 139 -24.07 -3.73 -44.98
C SER A 139 -23.97 -5.13 -44.38
N GLU A 140 -24.52 -6.16 -45.04
CA GLU A 140 -24.36 -7.56 -44.63
C GLU A 140 -22.99 -8.12 -45.04
N LEU A 141 -22.51 -7.79 -46.25
CA LEU A 141 -21.20 -8.25 -46.73
C LEU A 141 -20.04 -7.70 -45.90
N THR A 142 -20.16 -6.46 -45.42
CA THR A 142 -19.13 -5.82 -44.58
C THR A 142 -19.12 -6.32 -43.14
N ARG A 143 -19.99 -7.25 -42.74
CA ARG A 143 -19.83 -7.95 -41.46
C ARG A 143 -18.59 -8.84 -41.45
N GLU A 144 -18.13 -9.26 -42.64
CA GLU A 144 -16.90 -10.01 -42.82
C GLU A 144 -15.70 -9.08 -43.08
N PRO A 145 -14.53 -9.29 -42.44
CA PRO A 145 -13.34 -8.46 -42.66
C PRO A 145 -12.91 -8.36 -44.13
N ILE A 146 -13.03 -9.47 -44.88
CA ILE A 146 -12.74 -9.51 -46.32
C ILE A 146 -13.69 -8.60 -47.10
N GLY A 147 -14.95 -8.50 -46.68
CA GLY A 147 -15.93 -7.59 -47.27
C GLY A 147 -15.57 -6.13 -47.06
N CYS A 148 -15.06 -5.78 -45.88
CA CYS A 148 -14.56 -4.43 -45.59
C CYS A 148 -13.39 -4.05 -46.52
N GLU A 149 -12.37 -4.90 -46.62
CA GLU A 149 -11.19 -4.68 -47.47
C GLU A 149 -11.59 -4.54 -48.94
N GLN A 150 -12.40 -5.48 -49.45
CA GLN A 150 -12.89 -5.44 -50.83
C GLN A 150 -13.70 -4.18 -51.11
N LEU A 151 -14.56 -3.74 -50.18
CA LEU A 151 -15.38 -2.54 -50.37
C LEU A 151 -14.55 -1.26 -50.41
N VAL A 152 -13.58 -1.11 -49.51
CA VAL A 152 -12.67 0.04 -49.52
C VAL A 152 -11.86 0.09 -50.82
N SER A 153 -11.39 -1.07 -51.32
CA SER A 153 -10.68 -1.16 -52.60
C SER A 153 -11.51 -0.72 -53.82
N CYS A 154 -12.85 -0.65 -53.69
CA CYS A 154 -13.75 -0.16 -54.73
C CYS A 154 -13.84 1.37 -54.81
N ASN A 155 -13.14 2.12 -53.93
CA ASN A 155 -13.19 3.59 -53.86
C ASN A 155 -14.61 4.16 -53.67
N ILE A 156 -15.49 3.41 -52.99
CA ILE A 156 -16.91 3.77 -52.84
C ILE A 156 -17.20 4.71 -51.66
N LEU A 157 -16.23 4.97 -50.78
CA LEU A 157 -16.42 5.76 -49.55
C LEU A 157 -17.09 7.13 -49.80
N ASN A 158 -16.72 7.82 -50.89
CA ASN A 158 -17.35 9.10 -51.25
C ASN A 158 -18.85 8.94 -51.52
N SER A 159 -19.23 7.89 -52.25
CA SER A 159 -20.63 7.58 -52.56
C SER A 159 -21.40 7.10 -51.33
N LEU A 160 -20.78 6.33 -50.44
CA LEU A 160 -21.37 5.94 -49.14
C LEU A 160 -21.67 7.16 -48.28
N CYS A 161 -20.69 8.05 -48.09
CA CYS A 161 -20.87 9.29 -47.33
C CYS A 161 -21.96 10.17 -47.97
N ASN A 162 -21.99 10.28 -49.29
CA ASN A 162 -23.02 11.03 -50.00
C ASN A 162 -24.43 10.44 -49.84
N ARG A 163 -24.59 9.12 -49.96
CA ARG A 163 -25.88 8.43 -49.80
C ARG A 163 -26.37 8.48 -48.36
N MET A 164 -25.47 8.32 -47.39
CA MET A 164 -25.76 8.52 -45.97
C MET A 164 -26.34 9.92 -45.70
N LYS A 165 -25.72 10.96 -46.29
CA LYS A 165 -26.11 12.35 -46.08
C LYS A 165 -27.40 12.74 -46.82
N ASN A 166 -27.50 12.39 -48.10
CA ASN A 166 -28.45 13.01 -49.03
C ASN A 166 -29.56 12.07 -49.52
N SER A 167 -29.56 10.79 -49.13
CA SER A 167 -30.65 9.87 -49.53
C SER A 167 -31.97 10.29 -48.90
N LEU A 168 -33.04 10.30 -49.71
CA LEU A 168 -34.41 10.50 -49.23
C LEU A 168 -34.99 9.25 -48.56
N ASP A 169 -34.37 8.09 -48.80
CA ASP A 169 -34.75 6.81 -48.23
C ASP A 169 -34.00 6.56 -46.91
N PRO A 170 -34.72 6.49 -45.77
CA PRO A 170 -34.15 6.20 -44.45
C PRO A 170 -33.42 4.85 -44.39
N ASP A 171 -33.87 3.83 -45.12
CA ASP A 171 -33.25 2.51 -45.09
C ASP A 171 -31.88 2.55 -45.78
N VAL A 172 -31.75 3.31 -46.87
CA VAL A 172 -30.46 3.57 -47.52
C VAL A 172 -29.52 4.32 -46.56
N GLN A 173 -30.01 5.35 -45.86
CA GLN A 173 -29.19 6.09 -44.89
C GLN A 173 -28.71 5.16 -43.77
N LYS A 174 -29.61 4.37 -43.19
CA LYS A 174 -29.32 3.40 -42.12
C LYS A 174 -28.32 2.33 -42.58
N ASN A 175 -28.49 1.79 -43.78
CA ASN A 175 -27.60 0.74 -44.31
C ASN A 175 -26.22 1.31 -44.66
N CYS A 176 -26.14 2.54 -45.18
CA CYS A 176 -24.86 3.23 -45.39
C CYS A 176 -24.15 3.52 -44.05
N LEU A 177 -24.88 3.96 -43.02
CA LEU A 177 -24.33 4.12 -41.66
C LEU A 177 -23.81 2.79 -41.11
N GLN A 178 -24.59 1.72 -41.24
CA GLN A 178 -24.19 0.39 -40.77
C GLN A 178 -22.93 -0.10 -41.50
N THR A 179 -22.87 0.12 -42.81
CA THR A 179 -21.68 -0.21 -43.62
C THR A 179 -20.46 0.56 -43.11
N LEU A 180 -20.58 1.86 -42.85
CA LEU A 180 -19.49 2.66 -42.27
C LEU A 180 -19.11 2.16 -40.87
N SER A 181 -20.08 1.85 -40.01
CA SER A 181 -19.83 1.29 -38.67
C SER A 181 -19.06 -0.04 -38.74
N ASN A 182 -19.39 -0.91 -39.69
CA ASN A 182 -18.65 -2.16 -39.93
C ASN A 182 -17.21 -1.89 -40.38
N LEU A 183 -17.00 -0.94 -41.31
CA LEU A 183 -15.66 -0.55 -41.76
C LEU A 183 -14.80 0.01 -40.61
N LEU A 184 -15.41 0.64 -39.61
CA LEU A 184 -14.69 1.18 -38.45
C LEU A 184 -14.22 0.10 -37.46
N GLU A 185 -14.81 -1.10 -37.50
CA GLU A 185 -14.38 -2.25 -36.68
C GLU A 185 -13.02 -2.80 -37.16
N ASP A 186 -12.71 -2.68 -38.45
CA ASP A 186 -11.39 -3.01 -39.00
C ASP A 186 -10.41 -1.81 -38.93
N PRO A 187 -9.23 -1.96 -38.30
CA PRO A 187 -8.30 -0.84 -38.13
C PRO A 187 -7.78 -0.20 -39.43
N VAL A 188 -7.62 -0.98 -40.50
CA VAL A 188 -7.10 -0.51 -41.79
C VAL A 188 -8.18 0.26 -42.53
N CYS A 189 -9.37 -0.32 -42.64
CA CYS A 189 -10.53 0.32 -43.26
C CYS A 189 -10.92 1.59 -42.51
N ALA A 190 -10.86 1.59 -41.18
CA ALA A 190 -11.13 2.78 -40.38
C ALA A 190 -10.19 3.95 -40.72
N SER A 191 -8.90 3.69 -40.98
CA SER A 191 -7.95 4.73 -41.43
C SER A 191 -8.37 5.33 -42.78
N GLU A 192 -8.87 4.51 -43.71
CA GLU A 192 -9.36 4.99 -45.00
C GLU A 192 -10.65 5.80 -44.88
N VAL A 193 -11.55 5.41 -43.96
CA VAL A 193 -12.75 6.19 -43.63
C VAL A 193 -12.38 7.55 -43.04
N THR A 194 -11.47 7.61 -42.06
CA THR A 194 -11.14 8.87 -41.35
C THR A 194 -10.33 9.85 -42.21
N LYS A 195 -9.56 9.36 -43.19
CA LYS A 195 -8.84 10.20 -44.16
C LYS A 195 -9.71 10.68 -45.33
N ASN A 196 -10.92 10.16 -45.46
CA ASN A 196 -11.77 10.48 -46.60
C ASN A 196 -12.28 11.94 -46.53
N GLN A 197 -12.06 12.72 -47.59
CA GLN A 197 -12.43 14.14 -47.64
C GLN A 197 -13.95 14.40 -47.63
N GLN A 198 -14.77 13.41 -47.99
CA GLN A 198 -16.23 13.52 -47.96
C GLN A 198 -16.81 13.12 -46.59
N PHE A 199 -16.00 12.58 -45.68
CA PHE A 199 -16.44 12.37 -44.30
C PHE A 199 -16.69 13.73 -43.64
N SER A 200 -17.87 13.87 -43.01
CA SER A 200 -18.30 15.13 -42.39
C SER A 200 -19.01 14.84 -41.08
N TRP A 201 -18.45 15.36 -39.98
CA TRP A 201 -19.09 15.31 -38.67
C TRP A 201 -20.50 15.89 -38.70
N ALA A 202 -20.71 17.06 -39.32
CA ALA A 202 -22.02 17.69 -39.41
C ALA A 202 -23.09 16.76 -40.03
N SER A 203 -22.71 15.95 -41.02
CA SER A 203 -23.65 15.03 -41.68
C SER A 203 -23.98 13.82 -40.79
N LEU A 204 -22.98 13.30 -40.08
CA LEU A 204 -23.18 12.18 -39.14
C LEU A 204 -23.96 12.62 -37.89
N LEU A 205 -23.63 13.78 -37.34
CA LEU A 205 -24.25 14.33 -36.13
C LEU A 205 -25.73 14.66 -36.36
N ALA A 206 -26.09 15.19 -37.54
CA ALA A 206 -27.49 15.44 -37.89
C ALA A 206 -28.36 14.17 -37.86
N LEU A 207 -27.78 13.00 -38.17
CA LEU A 207 -28.51 11.72 -38.16
C LEU A 207 -28.82 11.21 -36.74
N MET A 208 -28.11 11.72 -35.71
CA MET A 208 -28.43 11.39 -34.30
C MET A 208 -29.80 11.96 -33.87
N GLN A 209 -30.29 12.99 -34.55
CA GLN A 209 -31.60 13.62 -34.33
C GLN A 209 -32.64 13.21 -35.39
N SER A 210 -32.37 12.13 -36.13
CA SER A 210 -33.31 11.58 -37.11
C SER A 210 -34.64 11.19 -36.46
N PRO A 211 -35.80 11.30 -37.14
CA PRO A 211 -37.08 10.81 -36.59
C PRO A 211 -37.13 9.27 -36.46
N TYR A 212 -36.15 8.55 -37.01
CA TYR A 212 -36.10 7.09 -36.98
C TYR A 212 -35.09 6.60 -35.94
N LEU A 213 -35.57 5.93 -34.89
CA LEU A 213 -34.75 5.41 -33.79
C LEU A 213 -33.59 4.49 -34.26
N ALA A 214 -33.82 3.67 -35.29
CA ALA A 214 -32.79 2.80 -35.85
C ALA A 214 -31.60 3.59 -36.45
N ILE A 215 -31.88 4.76 -37.06
CA ILE A 215 -30.85 5.66 -37.57
C ILE A 215 -30.13 6.35 -36.42
N GLN A 216 -30.86 6.81 -35.41
CA GLN A 216 -30.26 7.43 -34.21
C GLN A 216 -29.23 6.49 -33.56
N HIS A 217 -29.62 5.23 -33.31
CA HIS A 217 -28.72 4.22 -32.76
C HIS A 217 -27.49 3.94 -33.63
N ALA A 218 -27.68 3.80 -34.95
CA ALA A 218 -26.57 3.56 -35.87
C ALA A 218 -25.61 4.76 -35.93
N ALA A 219 -26.15 5.98 -35.93
CA ALA A 219 -25.36 7.21 -35.92
C ALA A 219 -24.56 7.34 -34.62
N LEU A 220 -25.19 7.15 -33.46
CA LEU A 220 -24.52 7.20 -32.16
C LEU A 220 -23.42 6.14 -32.03
N LYS A 221 -23.67 4.89 -32.47
CA LYS A 221 -22.64 3.84 -32.51
C LYS A 221 -21.44 4.27 -33.37
N THR A 222 -21.71 4.83 -34.55
CA THR A 222 -20.66 5.27 -35.49
C THR A 222 -19.84 6.43 -34.90
N VAL A 223 -20.50 7.40 -34.25
CA VAL A 223 -19.83 8.48 -33.52
C VAL A 223 -18.95 7.90 -32.41
N ASP A 224 -19.48 7.00 -31.59
CA ASP A 224 -18.74 6.35 -30.49
C ASP A 224 -17.47 5.63 -30.97
N GLN A 225 -17.60 4.83 -32.04
CA GLN A 225 -16.47 4.12 -32.66
C GLN A 225 -15.37 5.07 -33.14
N LEU A 226 -15.73 6.24 -33.67
CA LEU A 226 -14.78 7.24 -34.14
C LEU A 226 -14.10 7.95 -32.95
N ILE A 227 -14.87 8.44 -31.98
CA ILE A 227 -14.30 9.18 -30.84
C ILE A 227 -13.43 8.30 -29.94
N CYS A 228 -13.69 6.99 -29.87
CA CYS A 228 -12.87 6.03 -29.14
C CYS A 228 -11.49 5.79 -29.77
N ARG A 229 -11.21 6.33 -30.96
CA ARG A 229 -9.88 6.25 -31.59
C ARG A 229 -8.95 7.31 -31.00
N TYR A 230 -8.64 7.19 -29.71
CA TYR A 230 -7.87 8.20 -28.96
C TYR A 230 -6.49 8.52 -29.54
N LYS A 231 -5.89 7.59 -30.29
CA LYS A 231 -4.59 7.78 -30.96
C LYS A 231 -4.69 8.53 -32.29
N ASP A 232 -5.87 8.60 -32.90
CA ASP A 232 -6.08 9.31 -34.16
C ASP A 232 -6.32 10.80 -33.91
N GLN A 233 -5.24 11.56 -33.92
CA GLN A 233 -5.27 13.01 -33.63
C GLN A 233 -6.08 13.81 -34.65
N VAL A 234 -6.27 13.31 -35.87
CA VAL A 234 -7.09 14.00 -36.88
C VAL A 234 -8.56 13.90 -36.50
N VAL A 235 -9.01 12.71 -36.11
CA VAL A 235 -10.38 12.47 -35.63
C VAL A 235 -10.64 13.25 -34.35
N GLN A 236 -9.74 13.19 -33.37
CA GLN A 236 -9.91 13.91 -32.10
C GLN A 236 -9.99 15.44 -32.31
N LYS A 237 -9.09 16.02 -33.12
CA LYS A 237 -9.10 17.46 -33.41
C LYS A 237 -10.34 17.88 -34.21
N SER A 238 -10.74 17.10 -35.22
CA SER A 238 -11.89 17.43 -36.05
C SER A 238 -13.22 17.33 -35.29
N PHE A 239 -13.35 16.38 -34.35
CA PHE A 239 -14.53 16.29 -33.49
C PHE A 239 -14.61 17.47 -32.52
N ARG A 240 -13.49 17.89 -31.92
CA ARG A 240 -13.41 19.11 -31.08
C ARG A 240 -13.77 20.39 -31.83
N ALA A 241 -13.51 20.44 -33.14
CA ALA A 241 -13.92 21.57 -33.97
C ALA A 241 -15.41 21.51 -34.41
N SER A 242 -16.12 20.42 -34.08
CA SER A 242 -17.52 20.20 -34.45
C SER A 242 -18.48 20.58 -33.33
N THR A 243 -19.79 20.57 -33.63
CA THR A 243 -20.87 20.76 -32.64
C THR A 243 -21.19 19.51 -31.82
N GLY A 244 -20.46 18.40 -32.00
CA GLY A 244 -20.88 17.08 -31.51
C GLY A 244 -21.19 17.00 -30.02
N VAL A 245 -20.41 17.66 -29.15
CA VAL A 245 -20.70 17.71 -27.71
C VAL A 245 -22.01 18.46 -27.42
N LEU A 246 -22.26 19.57 -28.12
CA LEU A 246 -23.48 20.36 -27.97
C LEU A 246 -24.69 19.59 -28.49
N ASP A 247 -24.58 18.95 -29.65
CA ASP A 247 -25.64 18.14 -30.25
C ASP A 247 -26.04 16.96 -29.34
N LEU A 248 -25.06 16.33 -28.67
CA LEU A 248 -25.32 15.28 -27.67
C LEU A 248 -26.07 15.83 -26.43
N CYS A 249 -25.72 17.03 -25.97
CA CYS A 249 -26.45 17.67 -24.87
C CYS A 249 -27.88 18.06 -25.27
N ASP A 250 -28.08 18.56 -26.49
CA ASP A 250 -29.41 18.93 -27.01
C ASP A 250 -30.33 17.69 -27.07
N ILE A 251 -29.77 16.53 -27.40
CA ILE A 251 -30.49 15.26 -27.35
C ILE A 251 -30.91 14.93 -25.91
N LEU A 252 -30.03 15.07 -24.92
CA LEU A 252 -30.35 14.80 -23.51
C LEU A 252 -31.43 15.71 -22.93
N GLU A 253 -31.53 16.95 -23.41
CA GLU A 253 -32.53 17.92 -22.97
C GLU A 253 -33.90 17.72 -23.63
N SER A 254 -33.99 16.87 -24.66
CA SER A 254 -35.23 16.58 -25.36
C SER A 254 -35.86 15.26 -24.89
N TYR A 255 -37.10 15.35 -24.40
CA TYR A 255 -37.85 14.17 -23.98
C TYR A 255 -38.13 13.19 -25.13
N GLU A 256 -38.22 13.68 -26.37
CA GLU A 256 -38.50 12.86 -27.55
C GLU A 256 -37.38 11.86 -27.85
N PHE A 257 -36.15 12.14 -27.41
CA PHE A 257 -34.98 11.29 -27.64
C PHE A 257 -34.59 10.44 -26.43
N ARG A 258 -35.48 10.28 -25.44
CA ARG A 258 -35.20 9.54 -24.19
C ARG A 258 -34.68 8.11 -24.41
N ASP A 259 -35.10 7.45 -25.49
CA ASP A 259 -34.73 6.07 -25.80
C ASP A 259 -33.25 5.91 -26.15
N VAL A 260 -32.57 7.01 -26.53
CA VAL A 260 -31.13 7.03 -26.83
C VAL A 260 -30.28 7.69 -25.74
N HIS A 261 -30.87 8.24 -24.68
CA HIS A 261 -30.12 8.94 -23.62
C HIS A 261 -29.00 8.10 -23.02
N THR A 262 -29.23 6.81 -22.77
CA THR A 262 -28.18 5.91 -22.24
C THR A 262 -26.99 5.81 -23.19
N GLN A 263 -27.23 5.73 -24.50
CA GLN A 263 -26.16 5.68 -25.51
C GLN A 263 -25.41 7.01 -25.56
N VAL A 264 -26.13 8.14 -25.56
CA VAL A 264 -25.54 9.48 -25.56
C VAL A 264 -24.62 9.70 -24.36
N LEU A 265 -25.05 9.32 -23.15
CA LEU A 265 -24.21 9.37 -21.96
C LEU A 265 -23.01 8.43 -22.07
N GLY A 266 -23.18 7.27 -22.71
CA GLY A 266 -22.08 6.36 -23.06
C GLY A 266 -21.03 7.02 -23.96
N VAL A 267 -21.47 7.69 -25.03
CA VAL A 267 -20.60 8.44 -25.97
C VAL A 267 -19.84 9.53 -25.22
N LEU A 268 -20.53 10.35 -24.41
CA LEU A 268 -19.89 11.41 -23.62
C LEU A 268 -18.88 10.84 -22.62
N ARG A 269 -19.20 9.71 -21.97
CA ARG A 269 -18.28 9.03 -21.04
C ARG A 269 -17.03 8.52 -21.74
N ASN A 270 -17.16 7.93 -22.92
CA ASN A 270 -16.01 7.46 -23.71
C ASN A 270 -15.19 8.64 -24.25
N TYR A 271 -15.85 9.76 -24.58
CA TYR A 271 -15.17 10.93 -25.13
C TYR A 271 -14.17 11.54 -24.14
N VAL A 272 -14.53 11.66 -22.86
CA VAL A 272 -13.71 12.30 -21.81
C VAL A 272 -12.52 11.48 -21.33
N GLU A 273 -12.20 10.34 -21.97
CA GLU A 273 -11.05 9.50 -21.63
C GLU A 273 -9.72 10.28 -21.60
N THR A 274 -9.56 11.26 -22.50
CA THR A 274 -8.32 12.03 -22.64
C THR A 274 -8.42 13.41 -21.97
N GLU A 275 -7.28 13.95 -21.54
CA GLU A 275 -7.19 15.27 -20.89
C GLU A 275 -7.66 16.42 -21.81
N GLU A 276 -7.35 16.34 -23.11
CA GLU A 276 -7.79 17.34 -24.09
C GLU A 276 -9.31 17.31 -24.29
N ASN A 277 -9.90 16.11 -24.35
CA ASN A 277 -11.35 15.97 -24.55
C ASN A 277 -12.14 16.36 -23.30
N ALA A 278 -11.62 16.03 -22.10
CA ALA A 278 -12.19 16.50 -20.85
C ALA A 278 -12.18 18.04 -20.75
N ALA A 279 -11.08 18.68 -21.13
CA ALA A 279 -10.98 20.14 -21.21
C ALA A 279 -11.96 20.73 -22.25
N HIS A 280 -12.08 20.10 -23.42
CA HIS A 280 -13.03 20.51 -24.44
C HIS A 280 -14.49 20.40 -23.95
N LEU A 281 -14.87 19.29 -23.31
CA LEU A 281 -16.22 19.10 -22.77
C LEU A 281 -16.56 20.21 -21.77
N TYR A 282 -15.61 20.59 -20.91
CA TYR A 282 -15.75 21.73 -20.01
C TYR A 282 -15.95 23.06 -20.74
N GLN A 283 -15.08 23.36 -21.72
CA GLN A 283 -15.15 24.59 -22.52
C GLN A 283 -16.46 24.70 -23.31
N SER A 284 -17.06 23.58 -23.72
CA SER A 284 -18.37 23.55 -24.38
C SER A 284 -19.55 23.86 -23.43
N GLY A 285 -19.33 24.00 -22.11
CA GLY A 285 -20.39 24.18 -21.12
C GLY A 285 -21.21 22.91 -20.82
N CYS A 286 -20.77 21.75 -21.31
CA CYS A 286 -21.50 20.48 -21.18
C CYS A 286 -21.65 20.02 -19.73
N ILE A 287 -20.66 20.27 -18.86
CA ILE A 287 -20.74 19.87 -17.44
C ILE A 287 -21.97 20.47 -16.76
N LEU A 288 -22.23 21.77 -16.95
CA LEU A 288 -23.39 22.42 -16.32
C LEU A 288 -24.72 21.85 -16.83
N ARG A 289 -24.78 21.49 -18.12
CA ARG A 289 -25.96 20.82 -18.71
C ARG A 289 -26.13 19.40 -18.16
N LEU A 290 -25.04 18.65 -17.96
CA LEU A 290 -25.07 17.34 -17.30
C LEU A 290 -25.51 17.43 -15.84
N LEU A 291 -25.07 18.46 -15.11
CA LEU A 291 -25.52 18.69 -13.73
C LEU A 291 -27.02 18.98 -13.67
N ALA A 292 -27.54 19.86 -14.54
CA ALA A 292 -28.97 20.12 -14.65
C ALA A 292 -29.76 18.86 -15.03
N TYR A 293 -29.23 18.07 -15.97
CA TYR A 293 -29.81 16.78 -16.34
C TYR A 293 -29.83 15.81 -15.16
N LEU A 294 -28.75 15.69 -14.38
CA LEU A 294 -28.67 14.80 -13.22
C LEU A 294 -29.74 15.09 -12.15
N GLU A 295 -30.11 16.36 -11.98
CA GLU A 295 -31.19 16.76 -11.07
C GLU A 295 -32.56 16.26 -11.56
N MET A 296 -32.86 16.49 -12.85
CA MET A 296 -34.18 16.24 -13.46
C MET A 296 -34.36 14.81 -14.00
N ALA A 297 -33.28 14.06 -14.20
CA ALA A 297 -33.31 12.75 -14.83
C ALA A 297 -34.03 11.68 -13.99
N LEU A 298 -34.62 10.70 -14.68
CA LEU A 298 -35.18 9.50 -14.05
C LEU A 298 -34.10 8.76 -13.24
N PRO A 299 -34.47 8.09 -12.12
CA PRO A 299 -33.51 7.39 -11.27
C PRO A 299 -32.58 6.41 -12.01
N ALA A 300 -33.06 5.75 -13.05
CA ALA A 300 -32.28 4.82 -13.87
C ALA A 300 -31.20 5.51 -14.75
N MET A 301 -31.35 6.79 -15.06
CA MET A 301 -30.40 7.55 -15.90
C MET A 301 -29.32 8.26 -15.08
N LYS A 302 -29.58 8.52 -13.80
CA LYS A 302 -28.63 9.24 -12.93
C LYS A 302 -27.25 8.56 -12.84
N PRO A 303 -27.14 7.22 -12.70
CA PRO A 303 -25.83 6.56 -12.71
C PRO A 303 -25.05 6.80 -14.00
N HIS A 304 -25.69 6.69 -15.16
CA HIS A 304 -25.04 6.94 -16.45
C HIS A 304 -24.53 8.38 -16.57
N CYS A 305 -25.30 9.36 -16.07
CA CYS A 305 -24.90 10.76 -16.09
C CYS A 305 -23.75 11.04 -15.12
N LEU A 306 -23.83 10.57 -13.88
CA LEU A 306 -22.76 10.73 -12.91
C LEU A 306 -21.48 10.02 -13.38
N GLY A 307 -21.61 8.87 -14.04
CA GLY A 307 -20.49 8.12 -14.60
C GLY A 307 -19.67 8.89 -15.64
N VAL A 308 -20.27 9.84 -16.38
CA VAL A 308 -19.54 10.76 -17.27
C VAL A 308 -18.65 11.69 -16.45
N LEU A 309 -19.23 12.34 -15.42
CA LEU A 309 -18.53 13.26 -14.53
C LEU A 309 -17.43 12.54 -13.74
N THR A 310 -17.73 11.35 -13.21
CA THR A 310 -16.75 10.51 -12.51
C THR A 310 -15.62 10.12 -13.45
N LYS A 311 -15.88 9.83 -14.73
CA LYS A 311 -14.81 9.52 -15.70
C LYS A 311 -13.85 10.69 -15.92
N MET A 312 -14.35 11.94 -15.91
CA MET A 312 -13.49 13.13 -15.99
C MET A 312 -12.50 13.23 -14.81
N SER A 313 -12.87 12.75 -13.62
CA SER A 313 -12.01 12.84 -12.42
C SER A 313 -10.69 12.05 -12.52
N PHE A 314 -10.58 11.11 -13.47
CA PHE A 314 -9.39 10.27 -13.64
C PHE A 314 -8.17 11.06 -14.13
N ASN A 315 -8.36 12.19 -14.79
CA ASN A 315 -7.28 12.98 -15.42
C ASN A 315 -7.19 14.40 -14.83
N SER A 316 -6.08 15.12 -15.05
CA SER A 316 -5.83 16.38 -14.34
C SER A 316 -6.80 17.49 -14.76
N ASN A 317 -6.89 17.74 -16.07
CA ASN A 317 -7.77 18.78 -16.62
C ASN A 317 -9.24 18.54 -16.27
N GLY A 318 -9.67 17.28 -16.22
CA GLY A 318 -11.01 16.90 -15.82
C GLY A 318 -11.28 17.20 -14.35
N ARG A 319 -10.32 16.96 -13.43
CA ARG A 319 -10.47 17.39 -12.03
C ARG A 319 -10.58 18.90 -11.90
N ASP A 320 -9.76 19.66 -12.63
CA ASP A 320 -9.83 21.12 -12.61
C ASP A 320 -11.20 21.60 -13.09
N ALA A 321 -11.71 21.06 -14.21
CA ALA A 321 -13.05 21.37 -14.71
C ALA A 321 -14.18 21.01 -13.74
N LEU A 322 -14.11 19.84 -13.09
CA LEU A 322 -15.09 19.41 -12.09
C LEU A 322 -15.07 20.30 -10.85
N TYR A 323 -13.89 20.78 -10.44
CA TYR A 323 -13.75 21.73 -9.34
C TYR A 323 -14.30 23.11 -9.68
N GLU A 324 -14.00 23.66 -10.86
CA GLU A 324 -14.51 24.98 -11.30
C GLU A 324 -16.04 25.00 -11.41
N THR A 325 -16.66 23.86 -11.70
CA THR A 325 -18.12 23.72 -11.81
C THR A 325 -18.81 23.30 -10.52
N GLY A 326 -18.08 23.08 -9.42
CA GLY A 326 -18.63 22.64 -8.14
C GLY A 326 -19.09 21.17 -8.12
N THR A 327 -18.69 20.37 -9.11
CA THR A 327 -19.06 18.95 -9.22
C THR A 327 -18.43 18.09 -8.12
N ASP A 328 -17.30 18.52 -7.56
CA ASP A 328 -16.68 17.89 -6.39
C ASP A 328 -17.63 17.80 -5.19
N LEU A 329 -18.43 18.84 -4.95
CA LEU A 329 -19.46 18.85 -3.90
C LEU A 329 -20.66 17.97 -4.27
N VAL A 330 -20.99 17.86 -5.55
CA VAL A 330 -22.04 16.95 -6.03
C VAL A 330 -21.67 15.50 -5.72
N PHE A 331 -20.42 15.09 -5.92
CA PHE A 331 -19.98 13.75 -5.49
C PHE A 331 -20.15 13.55 -3.99
N CYS A 332 -19.82 14.54 -3.16
CA CYS A 332 -20.02 14.47 -1.71
C CYS A 332 -21.50 14.27 -1.34
N HIS A 333 -22.40 15.02 -1.98
CA HIS A 333 -23.84 14.87 -1.77
C HIS A 333 -24.35 13.49 -2.17
N GLN A 334 -23.84 12.92 -3.28
CA GLN A 334 -24.24 11.59 -3.76
C GLN A 334 -23.74 10.43 -2.89
N LEU A 335 -22.82 10.66 -1.94
CA LEU A 335 -22.43 9.65 -0.94
C LEU A 335 -23.58 9.25 0.01
N LEU A 336 -24.66 10.06 0.06
CA LEU A 336 -25.86 9.79 0.85
C LEU A 336 -26.93 9.00 0.06
N SER A 337 -26.65 8.65 -1.20
CA SER A 337 -27.60 7.95 -2.07
C SER A 337 -27.78 6.48 -1.65
N SER A 338 -29.01 6.00 -1.72
CA SER A 338 -29.32 4.56 -1.56
C SER A 338 -29.11 3.75 -2.84
N ASN A 339 -28.88 4.42 -3.98
CA ASN A 339 -28.58 3.74 -5.24
C ASN A 339 -27.10 3.34 -5.28
N VAL A 340 -26.85 2.03 -5.34
CA VAL A 340 -25.52 1.42 -5.30
C VAL A 340 -24.59 1.92 -6.42
N GLU A 341 -25.12 2.14 -7.62
CA GLU A 341 -24.31 2.61 -8.76
C GLU A 341 -23.93 4.09 -8.59
N LEU A 342 -24.88 4.93 -8.14
CA LEU A 342 -24.58 6.34 -7.81
C LEU A 342 -23.56 6.44 -6.69
N LEU A 343 -23.72 5.64 -5.64
CA LEU A 343 -22.80 5.61 -4.51
C LEU A 343 -21.39 5.18 -4.94
N ALA A 344 -21.29 4.20 -5.85
CA ALA A 344 -20.02 3.75 -6.41
C ALA A 344 -19.30 4.86 -7.21
N ASP A 345 -20.02 5.51 -8.13
CA ASP A 345 -19.47 6.59 -8.94
C ASP A 345 -19.13 7.83 -8.10
N ALA A 346 -19.92 8.13 -7.07
CA ALA A 346 -19.66 9.19 -6.12
C ALA A 346 -18.41 8.92 -5.28
N ALA A 347 -18.27 7.73 -4.71
CA ALA A 347 -17.09 7.35 -3.93
C ALA A 347 -15.81 7.37 -4.79
N MET A 348 -15.89 6.91 -6.04
CA MET A 348 -14.79 7.01 -7.00
C MET A 348 -14.46 8.47 -7.34
N GLY A 349 -15.48 9.28 -7.62
CA GLY A 349 -15.34 10.71 -7.92
C GLY A 349 -14.63 11.44 -6.78
N VAL A 350 -15.11 11.27 -5.53
CA VAL A 350 -14.45 11.81 -4.34
C VAL A 350 -12.98 11.37 -4.26
N ALA A 351 -12.70 10.06 -4.32
CA ALA A 351 -11.33 9.53 -4.20
C ALA A 351 -10.37 10.03 -5.28
N ASN A 352 -10.88 10.39 -6.45
CA ASN A 352 -10.08 11.02 -7.49
C ASN A 352 -9.92 12.52 -7.27
N MET A 353 -10.99 13.22 -6.86
CA MET A 353 -10.95 14.66 -6.58
C MET A 353 -10.01 15.02 -5.44
N THR A 354 -9.77 14.11 -4.47
CA THR A 354 -8.79 14.35 -3.39
C THR A 354 -7.36 14.53 -3.89
N LYS A 355 -7.03 14.11 -5.12
CA LYS A 355 -5.73 14.33 -5.76
C LYS A 355 -5.51 15.79 -6.18
N LEU A 356 -6.58 16.60 -6.22
CA LEU A 356 -6.53 18.04 -6.46
C LEU A 356 -6.69 18.77 -5.13
N LEU A 357 -5.64 19.46 -4.66
CA LEU A 357 -5.62 20.07 -3.32
C LEU A 357 -6.77 21.06 -3.07
N PRO A 358 -7.09 22.02 -3.98
CA PRO A 358 -8.24 22.91 -3.79
C PRO A 358 -9.58 22.18 -3.60
N ALA A 359 -9.81 21.10 -4.36
CA ALA A 359 -11.01 20.28 -4.21
C ALA A 359 -11.00 19.51 -2.88
N ALA A 360 -9.86 18.94 -2.47
CA ALA A 360 -9.71 18.27 -1.19
C ALA A 360 -10.02 19.21 0.00
N VAL A 361 -9.55 20.45 -0.06
CA VAL A 361 -9.84 21.49 0.94
C VAL A 361 -11.35 21.78 0.96
N ARG A 362 -11.95 22.10 -0.19
CA ARG A 362 -13.39 22.43 -0.28
C ARG A 362 -14.27 21.27 0.19
N MET A 363 -13.96 20.04 -0.19
CA MET A 363 -14.67 18.84 0.24
C MET A 363 -14.56 18.63 1.76
N SER A 364 -13.42 18.97 2.39
CA SER A 364 -13.24 18.87 3.84
C SER A 364 -14.04 19.88 4.67
N ASP A 365 -14.66 20.87 4.01
CA ASP A 365 -15.64 21.77 4.63
C ASP A 365 -17.04 21.19 4.73
N THR A 366 -17.26 20.00 4.14
CA THR A 366 -18.47 19.20 4.29
C THR A 366 -18.29 18.06 5.32
N ASN A 367 -19.34 17.32 5.63
CA ASN A 367 -19.29 16.13 6.50
C ASN A 367 -18.74 14.88 5.79
N ILE A 368 -17.79 15.06 4.87
CA ILE A 368 -17.30 13.97 4.01
C ILE A 368 -16.65 12.82 4.81
N ILE A 369 -15.96 13.12 5.91
CA ILE A 369 -15.31 12.10 6.73
C ILE A 369 -16.36 11.19 7.39
N GLU A 370 -17.46 11.76 7.89
CA GLU A 370 -18.56 10.99 8.47
C GLU A 370 -19.26 10.14 7.40
N ALA A 371 -19.52 10.70 6.22
CA ALA A 371 -20.15 9.99 5.11
C ALA A 371 -19.30 8.79 4.65
N LEU A 372 -18.00 8.99 4.46
CA LEU A 372 -17.07 7.93 4.07
C LEU A 372 -16.97 6.85 5.17
N CYS A 373 -16.94 7.23 6.45
CA CYS A 373 -16.93 6.26 7.55
C CYS A 373 -18.25 5.47 7.65
N ALA A 374 -19.40 6.12 7.38
CA ALA A 374 -20.70 5.44 7.33
C ALA A 374 -20.73 4.36 6.24
N ILE A 375 -20.18 4.66 5.05
CA ILE A 375 -20.02 3.68 3.96
C ILE A 375 -19.13 2.51 4.39
N LEU A 376 -18.04 2.77 5.11
CA LEU A 376 -17.16 1.70 5.61
C LEU A 376 -17.84 0.79 6.64
N ALA A 377 -18.70 1.38 7.47
CA ALA A 377 -19.45 0.69 8.50
C ALA A 377 -20.68 -0.07 7.97
N ASP A 378 -21.18 0.24 6.78
CA ASP A 378 -22.33 -0.43 6.17
C ASP A 378 -21.95 -1.81 5.63
N ASP A 379 -22.32 -2.87 6.34
CA ASP A 379 -22.03 -4.25 5.98
C ASP A 379 -22.68 -4.70 4.63
N ALA A 380 -23.69 -3.98 4.11
CA ALA A 380 -24.28 -4.24 2.80
C ALA A 380 -23.49 -3.64 1.62
N ALA A 381 -22.67 -2.60 1.86
CA ALA A 381 -21.90 -1.94 0.81
C ALA A 381 -20.79 -2.86 0.27
N VAL A 382 -20.63 -2.91 -1.06
CA VAL A 382 -19.66 -3.80 -1.71
C VAL A 382 -18.22 -3.29 -1.55
N TRP A 383 -17.29 -4.19 -1.24
CA TRP A 383 -15.88 -3.82 -1.04
C TRP A 383 -15.21 -3.25 -2.29
N PHE A 384 -15.30 -3.94 -3.43
CA PHE A 384 -14.44 -3.69 -4.60
C PHE A 384 -14.51 -2.26 -5.16
N TYR A 385 -15.71 -1.67 -5.20
CA TYR A 385 -15.93 -0.38 -5.88
C TYR A 385 -16.64 0.69 -5.03
N ILE A 386 -17.17 0.36 -3.84
CA ILE A 386 -17.74 1.35 -2.91
C ILE A 386 -16.78 1.57 -1.74
N ARG A 387 -16.64 0.58 -0.84
CA ARG A 387 -15.83 0.76 0.39
C ARG A 387 -14.35 0.98 0.09
N MET A 388 -13.81 0.34 -0.95
CA MET A 388 -12.42 0.53 -1.37
C MET A 388 -12.15 1.99 -1.82
N ASN A 389 -13.09 2.60 -2.53
CA ASN A 389 -12.95 3.99 -2.93
C ASN A 389 -13.15 4.93 -1.74
N ALA A 390 -14.05 4.60 -0.82
CA ALA A 390 -14.25 5.38 0.39
C ALA A 390 -12.97 5.42 1.27
N ILE A 391 -12.31 4.29 1.49
CA ILE A 391 -11.06 4.26 2.27
C ILE A 391 -9.88 4.92 1.53
N ARG A 392 -9.83 4.84 0.19
CA ARG A 392 -8.83 5.58 -0.60
C ARG A 392 -8.98 7.08 -0.45
N ALA A 393 -10.22 7.59 -0.50
CA ALA A 393 -10.53 8.99 -0.25
C ALA A 393 -10.11 9.41 1.17
N LEU A 394 -10.47 8.62 2.19
CA LEU A 394 -10.08 8.90 3.58
C LEU A 394 -8.56 8.94 3.76
N ALA A 395 -7.85 7.95 3.20
CA ALA A 395 -6.40 7.89 3.28
C ALA A 395 -5.76 9.16 2.69
N GLU A 396 -6.21 9.59 1.51
CA GLU A 396 -5.65 10.77 0.85
C GLU A 396 -6.03 12.07 1.56
N LEU A 397 -7.29 12.24 1.98
CA LEU A 397 -7.73 13.41 2.75
C LEU A 397 -6.93 13.57 4.03
N CYS A 398 -6.73 12.49 4.79
CA CYS A 398 -5.97 12.54 6.04
C CYS A 398 -4.46 12.66 5.83
N ARG A 399 -3.97 12.49 4.60
CA ARG A 399 -2.56 12.72 4.27
C ARG A 399 -2.25 14.20 4.09
N ILE A 400 -3.19 14.96 3.51
CA ILE A 400 -2.96 16.34 3.06
C ILE A 400 -3.79 17.40 3.80
N ILE A 401 -4.92 17.02 4.42
CA ILE A 401 -5.82 17.96 5.12
C ILE A 401 -5.82 17.68 6.64
N PRO A 402 -5.27 18.58 7.47
CA PRO A 402 -5.28 18.42 8.93
C PRO A 402 -6.68 18.30 9.52
N LYS A 403 -7.64 19.11 9.04
CA LYS A 403 -9.04 19.07 9.50
C LYS A 403 -9.67 17.69 9.31
N ALA A 404 -9.45 17.05 8.17
CA ALA A 404 -9.93 15.70 7.89
C ALA A 404 -9.33 14.67 8.86
N ALA A 405 -8.03 14.77 9.15
CA ALA A 405 -7.37 13.91 10.12
C ALA A 405 -7.94 14.07 11.53
N PHE A 406 -8.29 15.29 11.95
CA PHE A 406 -8.94 15.53 13.25
C PHE A 406 -10.35 14.97 13.31
N SER A 407 -11.16 15.12 12.25
CA SER A 407 -12.49 14.51 12.20
C SER A 407 -12.45 12.98 12.15
N LEU A 408 -11.43 12.38 11.52
CA LEU A 408 -11.30 10.92 11.45
C LEU A 408 -10.90 10.29 12.78
N ILE A 409 -10.23 11.02 13.67
CA ILE A 409 -9.80 10.50 14.97
C ILE A 409 -10.88 10.58 16.06
N GLU A 410 -12.02 11.19 15.77
CA GLU A 410 -13.17 11.17 16.67
C GLU A 410 -13.64 9.73 16.95
N PRO A 411 -14.18 9.43 18.14
CA PRO A 411 -14.42 8.05 18.58
C PRO A 411 -15.24 7.19 17.59
N LYS A 412 -16.29 7.76 17.00
CA LYS A 412 -17.19 7.04 16.07
C LYS A 412 -16.54 6.78 14.70
N THR A 413 -15.88 7.77 14.13
CA THR A 413 -15.22 7.69 12.82
C THR A 413 -13.98 6.79 12.91
N PHE A 414 -13.18 6.93 13.96
CA PHE A 414 -12.00 6.09 14.18
C PHE A 414 -12.36 4.63 14.44
N ALA A 415 -13.44 4.36 15.17
CA ALA A 415 -13.96 3.00 15.36
C ALA A 415 -14.33 2.34 14.02
N SER A 416 -14.95 3.09 13.10
CA SER A 416 -15.31 2.60 11.77
C SER A 416 -14.07 2.18 10.96
N LEU A 417 -12.98 2.96 11.04
CA LEU A 417 -11.69 2.63 10.42
C LEU A 417 -11.01 1.42 11.10
N ARG A 418 -10.99 1.35 12.44
CA ARG A 418 -10.46 0.21 13.21
C ARG A 418 -11.20 -1.08 12.91
N ASN A 419 -12.50 -1.02 12.69
CA ASN A 419 -13.33 -2.19 12.40
C ASN A 419 -12.90 -2.96 11.15
N ILE A 420 -12.24 -2.31 10.19
CA ILE A 420 -11.68 -2.97 9.00
C ILE A 420 -10.64 -4.02 9.40
N ASN A 421 -9.78 -3.68 10.36
CA ASN A 421 -8.80 -4.59 10.91
C ASN A 421 -9.36 -5.47 12.03
N LYS A 422 -10.38 -5.06 12.79
CA LYS A 422 -11.04 -5.97 13.75
C LYS A 422 -11.75 -7.13 13.05
N LYS A 423 -12.48 -6.86 11.97
CA LYS A 423 -13.20 -7.84 11.16
C LYS A 423 -12.36 -8.40 10.01
N PHE A 424 -11.05 -8.60 10.21
CA PHE A 424 -10.09 -8.91 9.12
C PHE A 424 -10.41 -10.16 8.29
N LYS A 425 -11.24 -11.08 8.79
CA LYS A 425 -11.67 -12.27 8.04
C LYS A 425 -12.65 -11.93 6.92
N ASP A 426 -13.43 -10.87 7.09
CA ASP A 426 -14.47 -10.42 6.16
C ASP A 426 -14.02 -9.21 5.33
N THR A 427 -12.78 -8.73 5.52
CA THR A 427 -12.25 -7.55 4.84
C THR A 427 -11.09 -7.92 3.91
N PRO A 428 -11.08 -7.43 2.65
CA PRO A 428 -9.97 -7.65 1.73
C PRO A 428 -8.64 -7.14 2.28
N ILE A 429 -7.55 -7.83 1.96
CA ILE A 429 -6.21 -7.48 2.47
C ILE A 429 -5.79 -6.07 2.03
N GLU A 430 -6.19 -5.63 0.85
CA GLU A 430 -5.95 -4.27 0.35
C GLU A 430 -6.61 -3.21 1.23
N ALA A 431 -7.82 -3.47 1.72
CA ALA A 431 -8.54 -2.57 2.62
C ALA A 431 -7.87 -2.51 3.99
N GLN A 432 -7.42 -3.66 4.52
CA GLN A 432 -6.66 -3.73 5.78
C GLN A 432 -5.38 -2.89 5.68
N ARG A 433 -4.62 -3.01 4.58
CA ARG A 433 -3.40 -2.25 4.33
C ARG A 433 -3.68 -0.74 4.19
N LEU A 434 -4.77 -0.35 3.52
CA LEU A 434 -5.18 1.05 3.40
C LEU A 434 -5.66 1.64 4.75
N ALA A 435 -6.30 0.84 5.60
CA ALA A 435 -6.65 1.27 6.95
C ALA A 435 -5.40 1.57 7.79
N VAL A 436 -4.37 0.70 7.71
CA VAL A 436 -3.09 0.96 8.36
C VAL A 436 -2.38 2.17 7.74
N GLN A 437 -2.51 2.39 6.42
CA GLN A 437 -2.01 3.61 5.77
C GLN A 437 -2.69 4.87 6.32
N CYS A 438 -3.99 4.83 6.63
CA CYS A 438 -4.67 5.93 7.29
C CYS A 438 -4.05 6.22 8.66
N TYR A 439 -3.73 5.21 9.46
CA TYR A 439 -3.04 5.41 10.75
C TYR A 439 -1.68 6.11 10.57
N ILE A 440 -0.88 5.69 9.59
CA ILE A 440 0.39 6.36 9.25
C ILE A 440 0.15 7.83 8.89
N ASN A 441 -0.85 8.11 8.07
CA ASN A 441 -1.15 9.48 7.64
C ASN A 441 -1.60 10.36 8.82
N LEU A 442 -2.34 9.81 9.78
CA LEU A 442 -2.73 10.50 11.01
C LEU A 442 -1.51 10.89 11.86
N GLN A 443 -0.40 10.14 11.79
CA GLN A 443 0.82 10.44 12.56
C GLN A 443 1.57 11.70 12.09
N ASN A 444 1.19 12.24 10.93
CA ASN A 444 1.71 13.53 10.48
C ASN A 444 1.25 14.69 11.38
N TYR A 445 0.22 14.48 12.22
CA TYR A 445 -0.34 15.49 13.10
C TYR A 445 -0.27 15.04 14.56
N HIS A 446 0.52 15.76 15.37
CA HIS A 446 0.78 15.43 16.78
C HIS A 446 -0.50 15.20 17.61
N VAL A 447 -1.53 16.02 17.43
CA VAL A 447 -2.81 15.89 18.15
C VAL A 447 -3.51 14.58 17.77
N SER A 448 -3.51 14.21 16.48
CA SER A 448 -4.09 12.95 16.01
C SER A 448 -3.29 11.73 16.49
N THR A 449 -1.95 11.81 16.50
CA THR A 449 -1.08 10.76 17.07
C THR A 449 -1.45 10.43 18.50
N ARG A 450 -1.56 11.46 19.35
CA ARG A 450 -1.92 11.30 20.76
C ARG A 450 -3.34 10.78 20.94
N ALA A 451 -4.29 11.23 20.11
CA ALA A 451 -5.68 10.79 20.17
C ALA A 451 -5.89 9.32 19.71
N MET A 452 -5.04 8.78 18.83
CA MET A 452 -5.04 7.36 18.48
C MET A 452 -4.63 6.47 19.66
N LEU A 453 -3.77 6.98 20.54
CA LEU A 453 -3.11 6.17 21.55
C LEU A 453 -4.08 5.77 22.67
N ASN A 454 -4.42 4.49 22.71
CA ASN A 454 -5.16 3.88 23.80
C ASN A 454 -4.78 2.38 23.92
N PRO A 455 -5.02 1.74 25.08
CA PRO A 455 -4.61 0.35 25.31
C PRO A 455 -5.21 -0.64 24.32
N GLU A 456 -6.46 -0.45 23.90
CA GLU A 456 -7.13 -1.35 22.95
C GLU A 456 -6.50 -1.27 21.55
N PHE A 457 -6.19 -0.05 21.09
CA PHE A 457 -5.58 0.17 19.79
C PHE A 457 -4.15 -0.39 19.75
N MET A 458 -3.39 -0.30 20.86
CA MET A 458 -2.08 -0.95 20.96
C MET A 458 -2.19 -2.47 20.75
N VAL A 459 -3.12 -3.13 21.45
CA VAL A 459 -3.38 -4.57 21.29
C VAL A 459 -3.81 -4.92 19.86
N GLU A 460 -4.62 -4.08 19.23
CA GLU A 460 -5.01 -4.28 17.82
C GLU A 460 -3.82 -4.26 16.86
N LEU A 461 -2.90 -3.30 17.01
CA LEU A 461 -1.69 -3.22 16.19
C LEU A 461 -0.80 -4.45 16.41
N LEU A 462 -0.61 -4.89 17.66
CA LEU A 462 0.15 -6.11 17.97
C LEU A 462 -0.51 -7.35 17.37
N ASN A 463 -1.84 -7.46 17.40
CA ASN A 463 -2.58 -8.55 16.75
C ASN A 463 -2.43 -8.53 15.23
N ILE A 464 -2.29 -7.35 14.60
CA ILE A 464 -2.00 -7.27 13.16
C ILE A 464 -0.60 -7.86 12.86
N LEU A 465 0.40 -7.64 13.73
CA LEU A 465 1.74 -8.22 13.55
C LEU A 465 1.75 -9.75 13.60
N GLN A 466 0.73 -10.38 14.18
CA GLN A 466 0.60 -11.84 14.21
C GLN A 466 -0.06 -12.42 12.94
N ARG A 467 -0.52 -11.59 12.00
CA ARG A 467 -1.15 -12.06 10.74
C ARG A 467 -0.13 -12.67 9.77
N ILE A 468 -0.58 -13.23 8.65
CA ILE A 468 0.33 -13.80 7.64
C ILE A 468 0.90 -12.75 6.67
N ASP A 469 0.21 -11.63 6.47
CA ASP A 469 0.56 -10.67 5.42
C ASP A 469 1.76 -9.76 5.79
N ILE A 470 2.89 -9.98 5.13
CA ILE A 470 4.15 -9.27 5.41
C ILE A 470 4.05 -7.76 5.17
N CYS A 471 3.39 -7.33 4.08
CA CYS A 471 3.26 -5.90 3.78
C CYS A 471 2.43 -5.16 4.83
N LEU A 472 1.35 -5.79 5.32
CA LEU A 472 0.55 -5.27 6.43
C LEU A 472 1.40 -5.15 7.70
N LYS A 473 2.19 -6.18 8.05
CA LYS A 473 3.10 -6.11 9.21
C LYS A 473 4.08 -4.95 9.13
N ILE A 474 4.72 -4.75 7.97
CA ILE A 474 5.68 -3.66 7.77
C ILE A 474 5.01 -2.31 8.00
N LYS A 475 3.83 -2.08 7.42
CA LYS A 475 3.06 -0.84 7.64
C LYS A 475 2.70 -0.66 9.12
N THR A 476 2.30 -1.74 9.80
CA THR A 476 1.97 -1.70 11.22
C THR A 476 3.19 -1.38 12.08
N CYS A 477 4.37 -1.89 11.74
CA CYS A 477 5.63 -1.50 12.40
C CYS A 477 5.88 0.00 12.24
N THR A 478 5.64 0.57 11.05
CA THR A 478 5.74 2.03 10.84
C THR A 478 4.80 2.81 11.77
N VAL A 479 3.54 2.35 11.91
CA VAL A 479 2.60 2.96 12.87
C VAL A 479 3.13 2.86 14.29
N LEU A 480 3.52 1.66 14.74
CA LEU A 480 4.03 1.48 16.10
C LEU A 480 5.26 2.36 16.36
N SER A 481 6.25 2.38 15.47
CA SER A 481 7.44 3.24 15.58
C SER A 481 7.08 4.72 15.66
N GLY A 482 6.09 5.17 14.89
CA GLY A 482 5.62 6.56 14.95
C GLY A 482 4.93 6.91 16.28
N LEU A 483 4.24 5.95 16.91
CA LEU A 483 3.61 6.13 18.21
C LEU A 483 4.62 6.19 19.36
N MET A 484 5.77 5.53 19.25
CA MET A 484 6.82 5.51 20.29
C MET A 484 7.45 6.88 20.58
N LYS A 485 7.08 7.93 19.83
CA LYS A 485 7.42 9.32 20.20
C LYS A 485 6.72 9.77 21.49
N GLU A 486 5.60 9.14 21.84
CA GLU A 486 4.89 9.37 23.10
C GLU A 486 5.37 8.34 24.14
N ASP A 487 5.81 8.77 25.31
CA ASP A 487 6.33 7.84 26.33
C ASP A 487 5.25 6.85 26.81
N LEU A 488 3.99 7.30 26.92
CA LEU A 488 2.84 6.43 27.20
C LEU A 488 2.73 5.27 26.20
N ALA A 489 3.17 5.44 24.95
CA ALA A 489 3.11 4.38 23.96
C ALA A 489 4.11 3.28 24.26
N LYS A 490 5.29 3.60 24.81
CA LYS A 490 6.29 2.61 25.22
C LYS A 490 5.79 1.81 26.42
N ASP A 491 5.23 2.48 27.43
CA ASP A 491 4.62 1.81 28.60
C ASP A 491 3.48 0.86 28.18
N LEU A 492 2.63 1.32 27.26
CA LEU A 492 1.56 0.48 26.69
C LEU A 492 2.11 -0.66 25.84
N PHE A 493 3.21 -0.47 25.14
CA PHE A 493 3.85 -1.50 24.34
C PHE A 493 4.33 -2.65 25.22
N THR A 494 5.11 -2.34 26.26
CA THR A 494 5.63 -3.34 27.21
C THR A 494 4.52 -4.00 28.01
N SER A 495 3.57 -3.22 28.55
CA SER A 495 2.44 -3.79 29.32
C SER A 495 1.49 -4.66 28.50
N LYS A 496 1.57 -4.61 27.16
CA LYS A 496 0.80 -5.46 26.24
C LYS A 496 1.65 -6.53 25.54
N GLN A 497 2.83 -6.85 26.08
CA GLN A 497 3.71 -7.91 25.57
C GLN A 497 4.18 -7.66 24.12
N GLY A 498 4.47 -6.41 23.78
CA GLY A 498 4.90 -6.04 22.44
C GLY A 498 6.25 -6.67 22.04
N GLU A 499 7.17 -6.81 23.00
CA GLU A 499 8.49 -7.40 22.84
C GLU A 499 8.40 -8.88 22.42
N GLU A 500 7.46 -9.64 23.00
CA GLU A 500 7.19 -11.02 22.64
C GLU A 500 6.72 -11.14 21.18
N VAL A 501 5.80 -10.25 20.78
CA VAL A 501 5.32 -10.20 19.38
C VAL A 501 6.45 -9.88 18.41
N ILE A 502 7.35 -8.96 18.76
CA ILE A 502 8.53 -8.65 17.94
C ILE A 502 9.48 -9.86 17.86
N SER A 503 9.80 -10.47 18.99
CA SER A 503 10.70 -11.62 19.07
C SER A 503 10.24 -12.77 18.17
N ASN A 504 8.96 -13.12 18.27
CA ASN A 504 8.34 -14.14 17.43
C ASN A 504 8.42 -13.79 15.93
N ASN A 505 8.22 -12.52 15.57
CA ASN A 505 8.24 -12.09 14.16
C ASN A 505 9.65 -11.92 13.57
N LEU A 506 10.70 -11.69 14.38
CA LEU A 506 12.09 -11.60 13.92
C LEU A 506 12.59 -12.91 13.28
N HIS A 507 11.99 -14.04 13.65
CA HIS A 507 12.30 -15.34 13.09
C HIS A 507 11.86 -15.48 11.62
N ILE A 508 10.92 -14.66 11.15
CA ILE A 508 10.48 -14.67 9.75
C ILE A 508 11.60 -14.12 8.84
N GLU A 509 12.03 -14.93 7.89
CA GLU A 509 13.12 -14.61 6.95
C GLU A 509 12.67 -13.67 5.81
N HIS A 510 12.31 -12.44 6.16
CA HIS A 510 11.99 -11.39 5.19
C HIS A 510 12.73 -10.10 5.53
N ILE A 511 13.65 -9.68 4.65
CA ILE A 511 14.56 -8.53 4.88
C ILE A 511 13.78 -7.27 5.25
N GLY A 512 12.76 -6.91 4.47
CA GLY A 512 11.97 -5.71 4.72
C GLY A 512 11.18 -5.74 6.04
N LEU A 513 10.80 -6.93 6.53
CA LEU A 513 10.08 -7.08 7.78
C LEU A 513 11.04 -6.98 8.97
N ARG A 514 12.17 -7.70 8.90
CA ARG A 514 13.23 -7.60 9.90
C ARG A 514 13.73 -6.16 10.03
N SER A 515 13.95 -5.45 8.92
CA SER A 515 14.29 -4.02 8.97
C SER A 515 13.25 -3.19 9.73
N ALA A 516 11.95 -3.39 9.47
CA ALA A 516 10.88 -2.65 10.12
C ALA A 516 10.74 -3.00 11.62
N LEU A 517 10.89 -4.28 11.98
CA LEU A 517 10.91 -4.73 13.38
C LEU A 517 12.11 -4.16 14.13
N CYS A 518 13.30 -4.17 13.52
CA CYS A 518 14.50 -3.56 14.11
C CYS A 518 14.34 -2.05 14.31
N GLN A 519 13.71 -1.33 13.38
CA GLN A 519 13.37 0.08 13.58
C GLN A 519 12.37 0.29 14.72
N LEU A 520 11.43 -0.64 14.90
CA LEU A 520 10.51 -0.61 16.02
C LEU A 520 11.23 -0.87 17.35
N ILE A 521 12.14 -1.85 17.43
CA ILE A 521 13.00 -2.07 18.60
C ILE A 521 13.75 -0.78 18.95
N PHE A 522 14.45 -0.19 17.97
CA PHE A 522 15.20 1.04 18.17
C PHE A 522 14.34 2.18 18.74
N ALA A 523 13.07 2.28 18.34
CA ALA A 523 12.16 3.32 18.80
C ALA A 523 11.46 3.01 20.14
N SER A 524 11.27 1.73 20.48
CA SER A 524 10.39 1.30 21.59
C SER A 524 11.12 0.89 22.86
N VAL A 525 12.36 0.42 22.77
CA VAL A 525 13.07 -0.20 23.91
C VAL A 525 13.19 0.77 25.08
N THR A 526 12.66 0.33 26.22
CA THR A 526 12.83 0.91 27.56
C THR A 526 13.78 0.03 28.40
N GLU A 527 14.09 0.44 29.63
CA GLU A 527 14.82 -0.39 30.60
C GLU A 527 14.09 -1.73 30.82
N ASP A 528 12.81 -1.68 31.22
CA ASP A 528 11.96 -2.86 31.40
C ASP A 528 11.86 -3.71 30.11
N GLY A 529 11.70 -3.09 28.96
CA GLY A 529 11.61 -3.79 27.68
C GLY A 529 12.91 -4.51 27.28
N ALA A 530 14.07 -3.97 27.66
CA ALA A 530 15.35 -4.59 27.41
C ALA A 530 15.53 -5.89 28.21
N ASP A 531 15.09 -5.90 29.48
CA ASP A 531 15.04 -7.10 30.31
C ASP A 531 14.14 -8.17 29.68
N VAL A 532 12.97 -7.79 29.18
CA VAL A 532 12.06 -8.71 28.49
C VAL A 532 12.70 -9.30 27.23
N TYR A 533 13.43 -8.51 26.42
CA TYR A 533 14.14 -9.05 25.26
C TYR A 533 15.26 -10.03 25.62
N VAL A 534 15.93 -9.84 26.76
CA VAL A 534 16.91 -10.79 27.30
C VAL A 534 16.22 -12.07 27.77
N GLU A 535 15.14 -11.96 28.54
CA GLU A 535 14.35 -13.09 29.02
C GLU A 535 13.81 -13.97 27.89
N LEU A 536 13.33 -13.35 26.81
CA LEU A 536 12.81 -14.04 25.63
C LEU A 536 13.92 -14.68 24.76
N GLY A 537 15.21 -14.51 25.09
CA GLY A 537 16.33 -14.99 24.27
C GLY A 537 16.51 -14.21 22.95
N THR A 538 15.83 -13.09 22.78
CA THR A 538 15.85 -12.29 21.54
C THR A 538 17.24 -11.74 21.27
N VAL A 539 17.90 -11.24 22.32
CA VAL A 539 19.28 -10.73 22.25
C VAL A 539 20.23 -11.83 21.78
N HIS A 540 20.13 -13.04 22.36
CA HIS A 540 20.95 -14.20 21.97
C HIS A 540 20.75 -14.54 20.49
N TYR A 541 19.50 -14.67 20.04
CA TYR A 541 19.17 -14.93 18.64
C TYR A 541 19.74 -13.86 17.70
N MET A 542 19.59 -12.58 18.04
CA MET A 542 20.10 -11.47 17.21
C MET A 542 21.62 -11.49 17.07
N VAL A 543 22.30 -11.85 18.15
CA VAL A 543 23.74 -11.96 18.28
C VAL A 543 24.31 -13.13 17.46
N GLU A 544 23.65 -14.29 17.50
CA GLU A 544 24.09 -15.50 16.80
C GLU A 544 23.79 -15.49 15.30
N ASN A 545 22.74 -14.76 14.87
CA ASN A 545 22.36 -14.69 13.47
C ASN A 545 23.28 -13.76 12.65
N LYS A 546 24.49 -14.26 12.36
CA LYS A 546 25.52 -13.53 11.59
C LYS A 546 25.02 -13.10 10.20
N GLN A 547 24.22 -13.93 9.53
CA GLN A 547 23.73 -13.62 8.19
C GLN A 547 22.78 -12.41 8.18
N ALA A 548 21.84 -12.35 9.14
CA ALA A 548 20.93 -11.22 9.28
C ALA A 548 21.70 -9.91 9.52
N ARG A 549 22.77 -9.95 10.32
CA ARG A 549 23.64 -8.78 10.59
C ARG A 549 24.23 -8.15 9.33
N TYR A 550 24.59 -8.95 8.33
CA TYR A 550 25.13 -8.44 7.05
C TYR A 550 24.04 -8.01 6.05
N THR A 551 22.82 -8.53 6.20
CA THR A 551 21.74 -8.35 5.21
C THR A 551 20.75 -7.24 5.62
N VAL A 552 20.50 -7.08 6.91
CA VAL A 552 19.52 -6.15 7.48
C VAL A 552 20.30 -4.99 8.13
N SER A 553 20.35 -3.83 7.48
CA SER A 553 21.13 -2.68 7.96
C SER A 553 20.69 -2.15 9.33
N ALA A 554 19.41 -2.32 9.68
CA ALA A 554 18.85 -1.90 10.98
C ALA A 554 19.13 -2.90 12.11
N TRP A 555 19.75 -4.05 11.85
CA TRP A 555 19.98 -5.11 12.84
C TRP A 555 20.90 -4.67 13.97
N GLU A 556 22.06 -4.11 13.63
CA GLU A 556 23.04 -3.66 14.62
C GLU A 556 22.52 -2.47 15.44
N PRO A 557 21.92 -1.42 14.84
CA PRO A 557 21.31 -0.34 15.61
C PRO A 557 20.23 -0.81 16.59
N ALA A 558 19.41 -1.80 16.21
CA ALA A 558 18.38 -2.34 17.09
C ALA A 558 18.98 -3.11 18.28
N LEU A 559 19.99 -3.94 18.02
CA LEU A 559 20.72 -4.66 19.06
C LEU A 559 21.43 -3.69 20.02
N GLU A 560 22.04 -2.63 19.48
CA GLU A 560 22.69 -1.59 20.27
C GLU A 560 21.69 -0.78 21.10
N ALA A 561 20.48 -0.54 20.60
CA ALA A 561 19.42 0.10 21.39
C ALA A 561 19.02 -0.73 22.62
N ILE A 562 18.95 -2.06 22.48
CA ILE A 562 18.73 -2.97 23.62
C ILE A 562 19.93 -2.91 24.57
N PHE A 563 21.14 -3.01 24.05
CA PHE A 563 22.36 -2.97 24.86
C PHE A 563 22.57 -1.68 25.63
N ARG A 564 22.15 -0.53 25.07
CA ARG A 564 22.20 0.76 25.77
C ARG A 564 21.34 0.77 27.03
N GLN A 565 20.22 0.05 27.03
CA GLN A 565 19.35 -0.13 28.19
C GLN A 565 19.73 -1.33 29.06
N HIS A 566 20.58 -2.25 28.57
CA HIS A 566 21.01 -3.43 29.32
C HIS A 566 22.53 -3.66 29.18
N PRO A 567 23.38 -2.84 29.83
CA PRO A 567 24.84 -2.93 29.72
C PRO A 567 25.42 -4.28 30.18
N SER A 568 24.78 -4.96 31.14
CA SER A 568 25.20 -6.29 31.59
C SER A 568 25.18 -7.31 30.44
N ALA A 569 24.10 -7.32 29.64
CA ALA A 569 23.97 -8.17 28.48
C ALA A 569 24.96 -7.76 27.38
N LYS A 570 25.17 -6.45 27.18
CA LYS A 570 26.19 -5.96 26.24
C LYS A 570 27.55 -6.56 26.57
N LEU A 571 28.04 -6.39 27.80
CA LEU A 571 29.32 -6.92 28.24
C LEU A 571 29.40 -8.44 28.07
N ALA A 572 28.31 -9.16 28.37
CA ALA A 572 28.28 -10.61 28.24
C ALA A 572 28.33 -11.09 26.78
N TYR A 573 27.67 -10.41 25.85
CA TYR A 573 27.60 -10.83 24.45
C TYR A 573 28.72 -10.25 23.56
N THR A 574 29.38 -9.17 23.97
CA THR A 574 30.44 -8.50 23.19
C THR A 574 31.82 -8.60 23.85
N GLY A 575 31.88 -8.82 25.17
CA GLY A 575 33.11 -8.70 25.96
C GLY A 575 33.57 -7.25 26.13
N LEU A 576 32.74 -6.26 25.79
CA LEU A 576 33.11 -4.84 25.77
C LEU A 576 31.96 -3.94 26.21
N LEU A 577 32.26 -3.02 27.13
CA LEU A 577 31.58 -1.74 27.28
C LEU A 577 32.53 -0.65 26.83
N ASP A 578 32.16 0.14 25.83
CA ASP A 578 32.95 1.28 25.36
C ASP A 578 32.87 2.45 26.36
N ILE A 579 33.66 3.51 26.13
CA ILE A 579 33.68 4.74 26.94
C ILE A 579 32.35 5.50 26.95
N ASN A 580 31.41 5.13 26.07
CA ASN A 580 30.07 5.71 25.95
C ASN A 580 28.98 4.79 26.53
N ASP A 581 29.34 3.57 26.93
CA ASP A 581 28.43 2.64 27.58
C ASP A 581 28.50 2.85 29.09
N PHE A 582 27.37 3.17 29.70
CA PHE A 582 27.33 3.44 31.14
C PHE A 582 26.68 2.28 31.88
N THR A 583 27.28 1.88 32.99
CA THR A 583 26.67 0.96 33.94
C THR A 583 25.45 1.63 34.58
N GLN A 584 24.33 0.91 34.65
CA GLN A 584 23.09 1.38 35.25
C GLN A 584 22.93 0.82 36.67
N GLU A 585 21.88 1.25 37.38
CA GLU A 585 21.52 0.61 38.64
C GLU A 585 21.19 -0.87 38.39
N GLY A 586 21.64 -1.78 39.26
CA GLY A 586 21.44 -3.20 39.04
C GLY A 586 22.35 -3.81 37.97
N PHE A 587 23.34 -3.09 37.42
CA PHE A 587 24.34 -3.66 36.52
C PHE A 587 25.02 -4.89 37.15
N TYR A 588 25.05 -6.01 36.42
CA TYR A 588 25.52 -7.29 36.93
C TYR A 588 26.44 -8.03 35.96
N VAL A 589 27.35 -8.84 36.50
CA VAL A 589 28.33 -9.59 35.72
C VAL A 589 28.47 -10.99 36.31
N LEU A 590 28.15 -12.02 35.53
CA LEU A 590 28.43 -13.41 35.92
C LEU A 590 29.93 -13.67 35.83
N LYS A 591 30.55 -14.28 36.86
CA LYS A 591 31.97 -14.69 36.80
C LYS A 591 32.21 -15.73 35.71
N LYS A 592 31.27 -16.65 35.48
CA LYS A 592 31.31 -17.58 34.36
C LYS A 592 30.12 -17.37 33.43
N LEU A 593 30.38 -17.32 32.12
CA LEU A 593 29.34 -17.17 31.11
C LEU A 593 28.90 -18.56 30.65
N ALA A 594 27.60 -18.71 30.41
CA ALA A 594 27.00 -19.91 29.82
C ALA A 594 26.68 -19.66 28.34
N GLY A 595 25.93 -20.58 27.72
CA GLY A 595 25.45 -20.43 26.33
C GLY A 595 24.53 -19.24 26.15
N GLU A 596 23.75 -18.88 27.17
CA GLU A 596 22.85 -17.73 27.19
C GLU A 596 23.12 -16.85 28.42
N PHE A 597 22.75 -15.57 28.33
CA PHE A 597 22.88 -14.63 29.43
C PHE A 597 21.53 -14.52 30.18
N PRO A 598 21.46 -14.99 31.44
CA PRO A 598 20.22 -15.01 32.21
C PRO A 598 19.87 -13.63 32.79
N THR A 599 18.59 -13.40 33.06
CA THR A 599 18.13 -12.18 33.76
C THR A 599 18.52 -12.23 35.24
N ILE A 600 18.58 -11.05 35.88
CA ILE A 600 18.90 -11.00 37.31
C ILE A 600 17.87 -11.74 38.17
N GLN A 601 16.59 -11.75 37.76
CA GLN A 601 15.54 -12.49 38.46
C GLN A 601 15.78 -14.01 38.42
N GLN A 602 16.10 -14.57 37.25
CA GLN A 602 16.48 -15.98 37.10
C GLN A 602 17.73 -16.32 37.93
N LEU A 603 18.64 -15.36 38.09
CA LEU A 603 19.85 -15.54 38.89
C LEU A 603 19.55 -15.64 40.39
N ILE A 604 18.61 -14.85 40.90
CA ILE A 604 18.19 -14.81 42.31
C ILE A 604 17.35 -16.03 42.67
N GLU A 605 16.46 -16.47 41.78
CA GLU A 605 15.56 -17.61 42.02
C GLU A 605 16.26 -18.99 41.98
N SER A 606 17.56 -19.03 41.68
CA SER A 606 18.32 -20.29 41.62
C SER A 606 18.38 -21.00 42.98
N THR A 607 18.18 -22.32 42.98
CA THR A 607 18.24 -23.13 44.21
C THR A 607 19.68 -23.40 44.64
N PRO A 608 19.97 -23.46 45.96
CA PRO A 608 21.28 -23.87 46.46
C PRO A 608 21.59 -25.35 46.12
N PRO A 609 22.88 -25.76 46.12
CA PRO A 609 24.07 -24.98 46.44
C PRO A 609 24.38 -23.91 45.38
N HIS A 610 24.71 -22.71 45.85
CA HIS A 610 25.08 -21.62 44.97
C HIS A 610 26.49 -21.86 44.42
N HIS A 611 26.57 -22.02 43.10
CA HIS A 611 27.81 -22.10 42.36
C HIS A 611 27.91 -20.87 41.44
N GLU A 612 29.14 -20.43 41.19
CA GLU A 612 29.48 -19.35 40.26
C GLU A 612 28.94 -17.97 40.66
N PRO A 613 29.79 -17.07 41.22
CA PRO A 613 29.33 -15.79 41.72
C PRO A 613 28.88 -14.84 40.60
N VAL A 614 27.89 -14.03 40.94
CA VAL A 614 27.35 -12.94 40.13
C VAL A 614 27.63 -11.64 40.85
N PHE A 615 28.37 -10.75 40.22
CA PHE A 615 28.69 -9.44 40.79
C PHE A 615 27.58 -8.46 40.43
N ILE A 616 27.06 -7.70 41.39
CA ILE A 616 26.05 -6.67 41.14
C ILE A 616 26.47 -5.32 41.72
N SER A 617 26.10 -4.26 41.01
CA SER A 617 26.28 -2.86 41.43
C SER A 617 24.94 -2.27 41.88
N MET A 618 24.85 -1.95 43.17
CA MET A 618 23.68 -1.27 43.77
C MET A 618 24.12 -0.02 44.54
N PHE A 619 23.71 1.15 44.09
CA PHE A 619 23.98 2.43 44.74
C PHE A 619 22.75 3.07 45.36
N HIS A 620 21.55 2.68 44.97
CA HIS A 620 20.31 3.14 45.57
C HIS A 620 19.97 2.31 46.81
N GLN A 621 19.45 2.97 47.84
CA GLN A 621 18.89 2.28 48.99
C GLN A 621 17.47 1.80 48.65
N PRO A 622 17.08 0.55 48.94
CA PRO A 622 15.71 0.10 48.74
C PRO A 622 14.76 0.96 49.59
N TYR A 623 13.75 1.57 48.95
CA TYR A 623 12.81 2.51 49.59
C TYR A 623 12.00 1.92 50.78
N ASP A 624 12.06 0.61 51.03
CA ASP A 624 11.39 -0.05 52.16
C ASP A 624 12.29 -0.36 53.37
N ALA A 625 13.56 0.07 53.37
CA ALA A 625 14.45 -0.11 54.52
C ALA A 625 14.24 1.01 55.57
N VAL A 626 13.06 1.04 56.20
CA VAL A 626 12.93 1.68 57.52
C VAL A 626 13.90 0.95 58.45
N SER A 627 14.89 1.71 58.89
CA SER A 627 15.87 1.38 59.92
C SER A 627 15.35 0.38 60.96
N THR A 628 15.93 -0.81 60.97
CA THR A 628 16.24 -1.69 62.12
C THR A 628 16.21 -3.13 61.63
N SER A 629 17.38 -3.74 61.37
CA SER A 629 17.65 -5.18 61.55
C SER A 629 19.09 -5.48 61.14
N ASP A 630 19.92 -5.82 62.14
CA ASP A 630 21.25 -6.39 61.98
C ASP A 630 21.21 -7.66 61.12
N ILE A 631 22.14 -7.77 60.17
CA ILE A 631 22.26 -8.87 59.17
C ILE A 631 22.69 -10.21 59.81
N ARG A 632 22.84 -10.29 61.14
CA ARG A 632 23.38 -11.47 61.86
C ARG A 632 22.36 -12.42 62.48
N THR A 633 21.07 -12.33 62.13
CA THR A 633 20.06 -13.25 62.67
C THR A 633 19.39 -14.05 61.56
N PRO A 634 19.51 -15.39 61.56
CA PRO A 634 18.70 -16.23 60.68
C PRO A 634 17.30 -16.30 61.30
N HIS A 635 16.21 -16.10 60.56
CA HIS A 635 14.97 -16.87 60.76
C HIS A 635 13.87 -16.65 59.72
N PHE A 636 13.30 -17.81 59.37
CA PHE A 636 12.00 -18.20 58.85
C PHE A 636 10.99 -17.17 58.33
N ALA A 637 10.48 -17.50 57.14
CA ALA A 637 9.38 -16.87 56.45
C ALA A 637 8.07 -16.87 57.25
N SER A 638 7.37 -15.74 57.19
CA SER A 638 5.92 -15.65 57.39
C SER A 638 5.33 -14.66 56.38
N ASP A 639 4.29 -15.12 55.67
CA ASP A 639 3.48 -14.42 54.66
C ASP A 639 3.04 -13.01 55.05
N PRO A 640 2.86 -12.11 54.06
CA PRO A 640 1.88 -11.05 54.19
C PRO A 640 0.84 -11.05 53.05
N THR A 641 -0.41 -11.05 53.50
CA THR A 641 -1.63 -10.74 52.78
C THR A 641 -1.66 -9.35 52.17
N LEU A 642 -2.10 -9.28 50.91
CA LEU A 642 -2.93 -8.25 50.25
C LEU A 642 -2.80 -6.78 50.67
N THR A 643 -2.28 -5.94 49.75
CA THR A 643 -2.92 -4.65 49.37
C THR A 643 -2.35 -4.05 48.06
N SER A 644 -3.27 -3.78 47.13
CA SER A 644 -3.36 -2.66 46.16
C SER A 644 -2.15 -2.22 45.32
N GLN A 645 -2.26 -2.53 44.02
CA GLN A 645 -1.37 -2.34 42.87
C GLN A 645 -1.00 -0.88 42.52
N ALA A 646 0.31 -0.62 42.51
CA ALA A 646 0.96 0.25 41.53
C ALA A 646 2.03 -0.60 40.82
N SER A 647 1.92 -0.69 39.49
CA SER A 647 2.76 -1.49 38.61
C SER A 647 4.13 -0.85 38.40
N ARG A 648 4.96 -0.85 39.44
CA ARG A 648 6.41 -0.91 39.29
C ARG A 648 6.78 -2.35 39.61
N LEU A 649 7.45 -3.04 38.70
CA LEU A 649 8.06 -4.34 38.97
C LEU A 649 8.81 -4.18 40.30
N ARG A 650 8.33 -4.86 41.35
CA ARG A 650 9.04 -4.90 42.62
C ARG A 650 10.36 -5.57 42.31
N LEU A 651 11.46 -4.82 42.29
CA LEU A 651 12.78 -5.41 42.29
C LEU A 651 12.80 -6.49 43.39
N PRO A 652 13.26 -7.71 43.08
CA PRO A 652 13.52 -8.71 44.12
C PRO A 652 14.38 -8.07 45.22
N LYS A 653 14.35 -8.60 46.45
CA LYS A 653 15.21 -8.13 47.54
C LYS A 653 16.69 -8.34 47.16
N LEU A 654 17.25 -7.39 46.42
CA LEU A 654 18.65 -7.35 46.08
C LEU A 654 19.45 -7.04 47.35
N PRO A 655 20.66 -7.61 47.49
CA PRO A 655 21.49 -7.36 48.65
C PRO A 655 21.82 -5.86 48.73
N ASP A 656 21.61 -5.27 49.90
CA ASP A 656 21.99 -3.88 50.14
C ASP A 656 23.52 -3.75 50.15
N ASP A 657 24.06 -2.82 49.36
CA ASP A 657 25.50 -2.61 49.23
C ASP A 657 25.95 -1.27 49.85
N VAL A 658 25.96 -1.24 51.18
CA VAL A 658 26.41 -0.09 51.98
C VAL A 658 27.86 0.27 51.67
N ASN A 659 28.71 -0.72 51.40
CA ASN A 659 30.13 -0.51 51.17
C ASN A 659 30.37 0.20 49.84
N LEU A 660 29.68 -0.18 48.76
CA LEU A 660 29.80 0.46 47.45
C LEU A 660 29.34 1.94 47.50
N ARG A 661 28.28 2.24 48.25
CA ARG A 661 27.85 3.63 48.50
C ARG A 661 28.91 4.42 49.28
N ASN A 662 29.49 3.82 50.31
CA ASN A 662 30.59 4.43 51.08
C ASN A 662 31.84 4.66 50.23
N TYR A 663 32.15 3.76 49.30
CA TYR A 663 33.24 3.91 48.35
C TYR A 663 33.04 5.14 47.46
N LEU A 664 31.85 5.30 46.90
CA LEU A 664 31.51 6.48 46.10
C LEU A 664 31.60 7.78 46.92
N LEU A 665 31.11 7.76 48.16
CA LEU A 665 31.18 8.92 49.05
C LEU A 665 32.65 9.31 49.36
N ARG A 666 33.49 8.33 49.69
CA ARG A 666 34.93 8.55 49.94
C ARG A 666 35.63 9.11 48.71
N LEU A 667 35.36 8.57 47.51
CA LEU A 667 35.94 9.06 46.27
C LEU A 667 35.57 10.51 45.96
N LYS A 668 34.31 10.90 46.20
CA LYS A 668 33.86 12.29 46.05
C LYS A 668 34.62 13.24 46.99
N ILE A 669 34.86 12.81 48.23
CA ILE A 669 35.67 13.58 49.19
C ILE A 669 37.13 13.67 48.71
N TRP A 670 37.66 12.57 48.16
CA TRP A 670 39.07 12.49 47.74
C TRP A 670 39.41 13.34 46.51
N PHE A 671 38.46 13.58 45.62
CA PHE A 671 38.65 14.45 44.44
C PHE A 671 38.53 15.96 44.72
N GLY A 672 38.15 16.37 45.93
CA GLY A 672 38.21 17.76 46.39
C GLY A 672 36.96 18.64 46.15
N ASP A 673 36.62 19.37 47.21
CA ASP A 673 35.62 20.43 47.49
C ASP A 673 34.11 20.22 47.15
N PRO A 674 33.28 19.84 48.16
CA PRO A 674 31.82 19.88 48.12
C PRO A 674 31.23 21.29 47.90
N ALA A 675 31.97 22.37 48.22
CA ALA A 675 31.42 23.73 48.34
C ALA A 675 31.52 24.63 47.10
N LYS A 676 32.39 24.33 46.13
CA LYS A 676 32.33 24.95 44.79
C LYS A 676 31.44 24.17 43.81
N SER A 677 31.11 22.93 44.17
CA SER A 677 30.11 22.09 43.50
C SER A 677 28.68 22.34 44.03
N LEU A 678 28.49 23.34 44.89
CA LEU A 678 27.24 23.62 45.60
C LEU A 678 26.22 24.48 44.81
N HIS A 679 26.44 24.69 43.51
CA HIS A 679 25.33 24.98 42.58
C HIS A 679 24.56 23.71 42.17
N TYR A 680 24.91 22.55 42.74
CA TYR A 680 24.43 21.22 42.32
C TYR A 680 23.65 20.47 43.43
N PHE A 681 22.94 21.21 44.28
CA PHE A 681 22.05 20.66 45.32
C PHE A 681 20.65 21.29 45.26
N GLU A 682 19.97 21.15 44.13
CA GLU A 682 18.49 21.15 44.04
C GLU A 682 18.06 20.13 42.98
N ILE A 683 18.40 18.86 43.18
CA ILE A 683 17.61 17.75 42.65
C ILE A 683 17.33 16.87 43.85
N GLU A 684 16.08 16.91 44.31
CA GLU A 684 15.56 16.05 45.37
C GLU A 684 15.94 14.59 45.12
N ASP A 685 16.80 14.05 45.99
CA ASP A 685 16.81 12.72 46.63
C ASP A 685 16.08 11.51 45.98
N SER A 686 16.03 11.39 44.65
CA SER A 686 15.25 10.31 44.02
C SER A 686 15.82 9.67 42.75
N HIS A 687 16.90 10.18 42.16
CA HIS A 687 17.45 9.58 40.93
C HIS A 687 18.97 9.76 40.85
N PHE A 688 19.76 8.76 41.32
CA PHE A 688 21.18 8.65 40.96
C PHE A 688 21.30 8.17 39.51
N GLU A 689 20.79 8.95 38.56
CA GLU A 689 20.89 8.62 37.15
C GLU A 689 22.29 8.95 36.63
N VAL A 690 22.86 8.02 35.87
CA VAL A 690 24.17 8.08 35.19
C VAL A 690 24.14 9.05 33.99
N ARG A 691 23.37 10.14 34.11
CA ARG A 691 23.14 11.21 33.12
C ARG A 691 24.31 12.18 32.95
N TYR A 692 25.42 11.97 33.67
CA TYR A 692 26.48 12.97 33.78
C TYR A 692 27.12 13.29 32.41
N ARG A 693 27.14 12.35 31.44
CA ARG A 693 27.78 12.57 30.13
C ARG A 693 26.87 12.87 28.95
N ASP A 694 25.58 12.49 28.99
CA ASP A 694 24.60 12.93 27.97
C ASP A 694 24.43 14.47 27.98
N LYS A 695 24.98 15.16 28.99
CA LYS A 695 25.04 16.64 29.10
C LYS A 695 26.47 17.20 29.22
N CYS A 696 27.53 16.38 29.16
CA CYS A 696 28.90 16.86 29.34
C CYS A 696 29.56 17.12 27.98
N GLU A 697 29.54 18.37 27.53
CA GLU A 697 30.19 18.79 26.28
C GLU A 697 31.73 18.78 26.42
N GLU A 698 32.25 18.95 27.63
CA GLU A 698 33.68 19.13 27.92
C GLU A 698 34.17 18.29 29.11
N VAL A 699 35.46 17.94 29.12
CA VAL A 699 36.16 17.25 30.21
C VAL A 699 37.42 18.00 30.65
N THR A 700 37.83 17.86 31.91
CA THR A 700 38.96 18.62 32.48
C THR A 700 40.32 17.94 32.30
N SER A 701 41.39 18.74 32.31
CA SER A 701 42.79 18.26 32.34
C SER A 701 43.14 17.42 33.59
N SER A 702 42.35 17.50 34.66
CA SER A 702 42.50 16.70 35.89
C SER A 702 42.03 15.24 35.77
N LEU A 703 41.43 14.84 34.64
CA LEU A 703 40.98 13.46 34.38
C LEU A 703 42.10 12.42 34.59
N LYS A 704 43.33 12.75 34.18
CA LYS A 704 44.47 11.84 34.33
C LYS A 704 44.70 11.49 35.79
N GLN A 705 44.79 12.49 36.65
CA GLN A 705 45.00 12.30 38.08
C GLN A 705 43.83 11.57 38.73
N ARG A 706 42.58 11.93 38.38
CA ARG A 706 41.39 11.26 38.91
C ARG A 706 41.34 9.77 38.53
N ALA A 707 41.72 9.42 37.31
CA ALA A 707 41.82 8.02 36.87
C ALA A 707 42.88 7.24 37.67
N GLN A 708 44.05 7.83 37.92
CA GLN A 708 45.11 7.21 38.73
C GLN A 708 44.66 6.98 40.17
N LEU A 709 44.07 8.01 40.80
CA LEU A 709 43.56 7.93 42.17
C LEU A 709 42.41 6.92 42.31
N LEU A 710 41.50 6.84 41.34
CA LEU A 710 40.46 5.82 41.35
C LEU A 710 41.06 4.41 41.28
N ALA A 711 42.11 4.22 40.48
CA ALA A 711 42.77 2.92 40.36
C ALA A 711 43.48 2.52 41.65
N GLU A 712 44.19 3.46 42.30
CA GLU A 712 44.76 3.25 43.63
C GLU A 712 43.68 2.91 44.66
N PHE A 713 42.56 3.64 44.65
CA PHE A 713 41.42 3.39 45.53
C PHE A 713 40.87 1.97 45.38
N VAL A 714 40.59 1.55 44.14
CA VAL A 714 40.04 0.23 43.81
C VAL A 714 40.98 -0.87 44.28
N VAL A 715 42.28 -0.73 43.98
CA VAL A 715 43.26 -1.70 44.45
C VAL A 715 43.30 -1.74 45.98
N GLU A 716 43.29 -0.61 46.67
CA GLU A 716 43.25 -0.57 48.13
C GLU A 716 42.03 -1.30 48.72
N GLN A 717 40.83 -1.12 48.14
CA GLN A 717 39.62 -1.77 48.65
C GLN A 717 39.60 -3.29 48.41
N MET A 718 40.25 -3.77 47.34
CA MET A 718 40.24 -5.17 46.88
C MET A 718 41.60 -5.91 47.01
N SER A 719 42.50 -5.42 47.87
CA SER A 719 43.84 -6.01 48.09
C SER A 719 43.88 -7.16 49.10
N GLY A 720 42.76 -7.79 49.44
CA GLY A 720 42.73 -8.96 50.33
C GLY A 720 42.57 -8.59 51.81
N LEU A 721 42.23 -9.61 52.61
CA LEU A 721 41.85 -9.48 54.03
C LEU A 721 43.03 -9.62 55.01
N THR A 722 44.20 -10.03 54.51
CA THR A 722 45.40 -10.29 55.31
C THR A 722 46.41 -9.15 55.19
N GLN A 723 47.35 -9.05 56.15
CA GLN A 723 48.44 -8.06 56.08
C GLN A 723 49.32 -8.25 54.83
N GLU A 724 49.41 -9.47 54.33
CA GLU A 724 50.19 -9.85 53.14
C GLU A 724 49.51 -9.45 51.82
N ARG A 725 48.24 -9.04 51.87
CA ARG A 725 47.46 -8.60 50.71
C ARG A 725 47.41 -9.63 49.58
N ASP A 726 47.29 -10.91 49.92
CA ASP A 726 47.21 -11.98 48.92
C ASP A 726 45.91 -11.86 48.11
N CYS A 727 46.07 -11.76 46.79
CA CYS A 727 45.00 -11.74 45.78
C CYS A 727 45.27 -12.76 44.68
N SER A 728 45.94 -13.87 45.02
CA SER A 728 46.03 -15.02 44.14
C SER A 728 44.63 -15.55 43.80
N MET A 729 44.48 -16.14 42.61
CA MET A 729 43.18 -16.67 42.18
C MET A 729 42.53 -17.64 43.18
N PRO A 730 43.28 -18.57 43.83
CA PRO A 730 42.71 -19.41 44.89
C PRO A 730 42.15 -18.61 46.08
N SER A 731 42.84 -17.55 46.52
CA SER A 731 42.40 -16.69 47.62
C SER A 731 41.17 -15.87 47.24
N VAL A 732 41.09 -15.39 45.99
CA VAL A 732 39.89 -14.74 45.44
C VAL A 732 38.72 -15.72 45.41
N ASP A 733 38.92 -16.92 44.86
CA ASP A 733 37.85 -17.91 44.72
C ASP A 733 37.34 -18.41 46.08
N LEU A 734 38.22 -18.59 47.07
CA LEU A 734 37.84 -18.92 48.45
C LEU A 734 37.04 -17.78 49.08
N HIS A 735 37.50 -16.54 48.98
CA HIS A 735 36.80 -15.38 49.52
C HIS A 735 35.38 -15.23 48.93
N LEU A 736 35.23 -15.45 47.63
CA LEU A 736 33.92 -15.40 46.98
C LEU A 736 33.02 -16.57 47.41
N ALA A 737 33.57 -17.76 47.62
CA ALA A 737 32.82 -18.90 48.16
C ALA A 737 32.30 -18.63 49.57
N ASP A 738 33.17 -18.12 50.46
CA ASP A 738 32.79 -17.73 51.82
C ASP A 738 31.68 -16.67 51.82
N LEU A 739 31.79 -15.64 50.95
CA LEU A 739 30.75 -14.61 50.82
C LEU A 739 29.41 -15.18 50.33
N MET A 740 29.42 -16.13 49.38
CA MET A 740 28.19 -16.75 48.90
C MET A 740 27.53 -17.62 49.98
N GLU A 741 28.33 -18.31 50.79
CA GLU A 741 27.85 -19.09 51.93
C GLU A 741 27.25 -18.19 53.01
N ASP A 742 27.96 -17.12 53.40
CA ASP A 742 27.52 -16.14 54.40
C ASP A 742 26.22 -15.43 54.01
N LEU A 743 26.09 -15.05 52.72
CA LEU A 743 24.91 -14.36 52.20
C LEU A 743 23.76 -15.31 51.84
N GLY A 744 24.02 -16.62 51.74
CA GLY A 744 23.05 -17.59 51.20
C GLY A 744 22.58 -17.24 49.79
N SER A 745 23.46 -16.67 48.96
CA SER A 745 23.14 -16.20 47.61
C SER A 745 24.39 -16.17 46.73
N ARG A 746 24.23 -16.48 45.44
CA ARG A 746 25.32 -16.26 44.44
C ARG A 746 25.47 -14.81 44.00
N VAL A 747 24.50 -13.94 44.31
CA VAL A 747 24.52 -12.52 43.92
C VAL A 747 25.26 -11.73 44.99
N LEU A 748 26.44 -11.23 44.64
CA LEU A 748 27.36 -10.53 45.52
C LEU A 748 27.42 -9.05 45.16
N GLY A 749 27.14 -8.17 46.12
CA GLY A 749 27.38 -6.74 45.96
C GLY A 749 28.88 -6.45 45.82
N LEU A 750 29.26 -5.64 44.83
CA LEU A 750 30.66 -5.31 44.54
C LEU A 750 31.42 -4.72 45.74
N GLY A 751 30.74 -3.98 46.62
CA GLY A 751 31.35 -3.39 47.81
C GLY A 751 31.70 -4.40 48.90
N TRP A 752 31.17 -5.62 48.84
CA TRP A 752 31.47 -6.69 49.80
C TRP A 752 32.75 -7.46 49.43
N ILE A 753 33.21 -7.36 48.18
CA ILE A 753 34.39 -8.07 47.69
C ILE A 753 35.65 -7.33 48.14
N ARG A 754 36.42 -7.96 49.03
CA ARG A 754 37.65 -7.39 49.61
C ARG A 754 38.93 -8.03 49.08
N CYS A 755 38.85 -9.24 48.52
CA CYS A 755 39.93 -9.90 47.79
C CYS A 755 39.50 -10.05 46.32
N GLY A 756 40.04 -9.22 45.42
CA GLY A 756 39.65 -9.19 44.01
C GLY A 756 40.82 -9.43 43.07
N GLY A 757 40.58 -10.20 42.00
CA GLY A 757 41.51 -10.40 40.89
C GLY A 757 41.32 -9.36 39.78
N PRO A 758 41.83 -9.62 38.56
CA PRO A 758 41.69 -8.70 37.43
C PRO A 758 40.24 -8.38 37.07
N LEU A 759 39.34 -9.38 37.09
CA LEU A 759 37.93 -9.17 36.77
C LEU A 759 37.23 -8.27 37.80
N GLU A 760 37.28 -8.65 39.09
CA GLU A 760 36.55 -7.96 40.15
C GLU A 760 37.00 -6.50 40.27
N ARG A 761 38.32 -6.25 40.18
CA ARG A 761 38.89 -4.89 40.21
C ARG A 761 38.48 -4.07 39.00
N ALA A 762 38.51 -4.64 37.79
CA ALA A 762 38.11 -3.92 36.59
C ALA A 762 36.61 -3.55 36.61
N ILE A 763 35.74 -4.45 37.10
CA ILE A 763 34.31 -4.16 37.26
C ILE A 763 34.10 -3.01 38.26
N LEU A 764 34.72 -3.08 39.45
CA LEU A 764 34.59 -2.02 40.44
C LEU A 764 35.10 -0.68 39.92
N TYR A 765 36.25 -0.68 39.21
CA TYR A 765 36.78 0.52 38.58
C TYR A 765 35.79 1.11 37.56
N LYS A 766 35.25 0.30 36.65
CA LYS A 766 34.27 0.76 35.64
C LYS A 766 33.03 1.36 36.29
N VAL A 767 32.44 0.64 37.24
CA VAL A 767 31.20 1.05 37.91
C VAL A 767 31.40 2.36 38.67
N LEU A 768 32.51 2.51 39.40
CA LEU A 768 32.83 3.77 40.09
C LEU A 768 33.17 4.89 39.10
N ALA A 769 33.94 4.60 38.04
CA ALA A 769 34.32 5.53 36.99
C ALA A 769 33.08 6.18 36.35
N ASP A 770 32.06 5.39 36.03
CA ASP A 770 30.80 5.89 35.45
C ASP A 770 30.07 6.83 36.41
N ARG A 771 30.08 6.56 37.73
CA ARG A 771 29.44 7.41 38.73
C ARG A 771 30.21 8.71 39.01
N VAL A 772 31.51 8.75 38.75
CA VAL A 772 32.34 9.96 38.90
C VAL A 772 32.62 10.68 37.57
N GLY A 773 32.01 10.23 36.46
CA GLY A 773 32.12 10.86 35.15
C GLY A 773 33.47 10.64 34.44
N LEU A 774 34.21 9.57 34.77
CA LEU A 774 35.45 9.20 34.10
C LEU A 774 35.16 8.39 32.82
N PRO A 775 35.62 8.83 31.63
CA PRO A 775 35.45 8.08 30.38
C PRO A 775 36.22 6.75 30.43
N CYS A 776 35.49 5.65 30.67
CA CYS A 776 36.09 4.35 30.94
C CYS A 776 35.43 3.27 30.08
N ALA A 777 36.21 2.52 29.31
CA ALA A 777 35.80 1.28 28.68
C ALA A 777 36.14 0.10 29.61
N LEU A 778 35.36 -0.97 29.54
CA LEU A 778 35.60 -2.23 30.24
C LEU A 778 35.71 -3.35 29.22
N HIS A 779 36.84 -4.04 29.21
CA HIS A 779 37.10 -5.17 28.34
C HIS A 779 37.16 -6.45 29.15
N ARG A 780 36.44 -7.47 28.70
CA ARG A 780 36.44 -8.80 29.32
C ARG A 780 36.94 -9.85 28.34
N LYS A 781 37.81 -10.73 28.83
CA LYS A 781 38.51 -11.70 28.01
C LYS A 781 38.43 -13.14 28.48
N THR A 782 38.27 -13.38 29.77
CA THR A 782 38.00 -14.72 30.32
C THR A 782 37.05 -14.61 31.51
N SER A 783 36.79 -15.74 32.17
CA SER A 783 36.04 -15.81 33.42
C SER A 783 36.70 -15.05 34.57
N ALA A 784 38.01 -14.82 34.53
CA ALA A 784 38.77 -14.17 35.59
C ALA A 784 39.57 -12.93 35.13
N HIS A 785 39.57 -12.63 33.83
CA HIS A 785 40.40 -11.56 33.25
C HIS A 785 39.59 -10.47 32.56
N ALA A 786 39.74 -9.25 33.05
CA ALA A 786 39.22 -8.02 32.45
C ALA A 786 40.18 -6.85 32.74
N TRP A 787 40.05 -5.76 31.99
CA TRP A 787 40.78 -4.52 32.21
C TRP A 787 39.93 -3.32 31.83
N CYS A 788 40.31 -2.14 32.33
CA CYS A 788 39.72 -0.88 31.95
C CYS A 788 40.65 -0.08 31.04
N GLU A 789 40.07 0.59 30.04
CA GLU A 789 40.77 1.62 29.26
C GLU A 789 40.11 2.96 29.53
N VAL A 790 40.89 4.03 29.68
CA VAL A 790 40.38 5.38 29.91
C VAL A 790 40.76 6.30 28.77
N ALA A 791 39.89 7.27 28.51
CA ALA A 791 40.13 8.32 27.53
C ALA A 791 40.51 9.62 28.25
N ILE A 792 41.76 10.03 28.10
CA ILE A 792 42.37 11.16 28.80
C ILE A 792 42.85 12.19 27.75
N PRO A 793 42.56 13.50 27.90
CA PRO A 793 43.13 14.52 27.04
C PRO A 793 44.65 14.46 27.00
N GLU A 794 45.24 14.48 25.80
CA GLU A 794 46.69 14.59 25.62
C GLU A 794 47.09 16.05 25.76
N LEU A 795 47.80 16.36 26.85
CA LEU A 795 48.34 17.70 27.12
C LEU A 795 49.72 17.84 26.44
N ASP A 796 50.02 18.99 25.82
CA ASP A 796 51.37 19.25 25.31
C ASP A 796 52.36 19.27 26.49
N PRO A 797 53.40 18.42 26.51
CA PRO A 797 54.40 18.40 27.58
C PRO A 797 55.12 19.73 27.81
N ARG A 798 55.03 20.67 26.87
CA ARG A 798 55.65 22.01 26.94
C ARG A 798 54.75 23.05 27.60
N GLU A 799 53.46 22.75 27.80
CA GLU A 799 52.49 23.63 28.44
C GLU A 799 52.34 23.29 29.92
N THR A 800 52.89 24.14 30.80
CA THR A 800 52.52 24.13 32.22
C THR A 800 51.16 24.79 32.37
N LEU A 801 50.12 23.97 32.58
CA LEU A 801 48.78 24.45 32.84
C LEU A 801 48.69 25.06 34.25
N GLU A 802 48.56 26.38 34.34
CA GLU A 802 48.29 27.10 35.59
C GLU A 802 46.81 27.01 36.02
N LYS A 803 45.92 26.53 35.14
CA LYS A 803 44.46 26.36 35.34
C LYS A 803 43.94 25.08 34.69
N GLU A 804 42.84 24.54 35.21
CA GLU A 804 42.13 23.42 34.56
C GLU A 804 41.60 23.86 33.19
N GLU A 805 41.86 23.05 32.16
CA GLU A 805 41.37 23.27 30.80
C GLU A 805 40.30 22.25 30.44
N SER A 806 39.34 22.70 29.65
CA SER A 806 38.22 21.92 29.12
C SER A 806 38.51 21.40 27.71
N TYR A 807 38.20 20.13 27.46
CA TYR A 807 38.36 19.46 26.17
C TYR A 807 37.04 18.85 25.70
N PRO A 808 36.69 18.88 24.41
CA PRO A 808 35.43 18.31 23.92
C PRO A 808 35.32 16.81 24.22
N ALA A 809 34.32 16.41 25.00
CA ALA A 809 34.17 15.03 25.47
C ALA A 809 33.96 14.01 24.34
N GLY A 810 33.32 14.43 23.24
CA GLY A 810 33.01 13.58 22.08
C GLY A 810 34.19 13.26 21.16
N LEU A 811 35.34 13.92 21.34
CA LEU A 811 36.56 13.64 20.56
C LEU A 811 37.53 12.69 21.28
N LEU A 812 37.28 12.41 22.56
CA LEU A 812 38.12 11.52 23.34
C LEU A 812 38.02 10.07 22.84
N ARG A 813 39.18 9.41 22.81
CA ARG A 813 39.30 7.98 22.54
C ARG A 813 40.14 7.34 23.64
N ALA A 814 39.83 6.09 23.96
CA ALA A 814 40.62 5.32 24.91
C ALA A 814 42.10 5.28 24.46
N ASN A 815 42.97 5.87 25.27
CA ASN A 815 44.41 6.03 25.00
C ASN A 815 45.30 5.49 26.13
N TYR A 816 44.74 5.09 27.27
CA TYR A 816 45.47 4.44 28.35
C TYR A 816 44.75 3.18 28.85
N VAL A 817 45.52 2.13 29.15
CA VAL A 817 45.10 0.98 29.94
C VAL A 817 45.38 1.27 31.41
N VAL A 818 44.41 1.02 32.28
CA VAL A 818 44.54 1.21 33.73
C VAL A 818 45.19 -0.03 34.34
N ASP A 819 46.33 0.13 34.99
CA ASP A 819 46.96 -0.97 35.74
C ASP A 819 46.35 -1.10 37.14
N LEU A 820 45.59 -2.18 37.33
CA LEU A 820 44.98 -2.57 38.59
C LEU A 820 45.68 -3.78 39.25
N MET A 821 46.79 -4.25 38.68
CA MET A 821 47.41 -5.52 39.06
C MET A 821 48.88 -5.40 39.46
N THR A 822 49.72 -4.76 38.64
CA THR A 822 51.17 -4.75 38.85
C THR A 822 51.67 -3.49 39.56
N THR A 823 51.36 -2.32 39.00
CA THR A 823 51.71 -1.01 39.52
C THR A 823 50.43 -0.20 39.66
N SER A 824 49.80 -0.31 40.82
CA SER A 824 48.52 0.31 41.14
C SER A 824 48.48 1.78 40.73
N GLY A 825 47.47 2.17 39.96
CA GLY A 825 47.29 3.57 39.55
C GLY A 825 48.09 3.98 38.32
N SER A 826 48.96 3.13 37.77
CA SER A 826 49.69 3.48 36.56
C SER A 826 48.78 3.46 35.33
N LEU A 827 48.94 4.47 34.47
CA LEU A 827 48.23 4.59 33.20
C LEU A 827 49.19 4.26 32.08
N LEU A 828 48.96 3.12 31.44
CA LEU A 828 49.85 2.56 30.44
C LEU A 828 49.37 2.98 29.05
N PRO A 829 50.18 3.69 28.23
CA PRO A 829 49.78 4.08 26.89
C PRO A 829 49.29 2.88 26.07
N ARG A 830 48.13 3.02 25.44
CA ARG A 830 47.51 1.94 24.68
C ARG A 830 48.46 1.43 23.59
N GLY A 831 48.70 0.12 23.56
CA GLY A 831 49.63 -0.52 22.63
C GLY A 831 51.07 -0.66 23.12
N SER A 832 51.43 -0.07 24.28
CA SER A 832 52.73 -0.28 24.92
C SER A 832 52.95 -1.76 25.28
N VAL A 833 54.21 -2.13 25.55
CA VAL A 833 54.56 -3.51 25.93
C VAL A 833 53.95 -3.85 27.30
N GLU A 834 53.93 -2.87 28.19
CA GLU A 834 53.35 -2.94 29.53
C GLU A 834 51.83 -3.10 29.45
N ALA A 835 51.15 -2.29 28.64
CA ALA A 835 49.70 -2.38 28.43
C ALA A 835 49.31 -3.77 27.90
N ARG A 836 50.09 -4.33 26.97
CA ARG A 836 49.86 -5.70 26.45
C ARG A 836 49.97 -6.79 27.51
N LYS A 837 50.79 -6.62 28.55
CA LYS A 837 50.85 -7.56 29.68
C LYS A 837 49.55 -7.55 30.48
N ILE A 838 48.96 -6.37 30.69
CA ILE A 838 47.66 -6.23 31.37
C ILE A 838 46.50 -6.77 30.52
N CYS A 839 46.47 -6.48 29.21
CA CYS A 839 45.41 -6.98 28.33
C CYS A 839 45.51 -8.50 28.05
N GLY A 840 46.70 -9.10 28.19
CA GLY A 840 47.00 -10.51 27.91
C GLY A 840 47.12 -10.86 26.42
N ALA A 841 47.51 -12.09 26.09
CA ALA A 841 47.74 -12.57 24.70
C ALA A 841 46.45 -12.67 23.85
N GLY A 842 46.51 -12.46 22.53
CA GLY A 842 45.31 -12.53 21.66
C GLY A 842 44.61 -13.89 21.71
N CYS A 843 43.41 -13.93 22.30
CA CYS A 843 42.56 -15.14 22.41
C CYS A 843 41.17 -14.81 21.81
N THR A 844 40.34 -15.83 21.55
CA THR A 844 38.95 -15.65 21.11
C THR A 844 38.12 -14.88 22.14
N PRO A 845 37.13 -14.05 21.75
CA PRO A 845 36.30 -13.29 22.69
C PRO A 845 35.53 -14.21 23.64
N TYR A 846 35.59 -13.92 24.94
CA TYR A 846 34.81 -14.65 25.95
C TYR A 846 33.44 -14.02 26.08
N THR A 847 32.46 -14.64 25.41
CA THR A 847 31.09 -14.11 25.27
C THR A 847 30.05 -15.20 25.46
N ALA A 848 28.83 -14.82 25.86
CA ALA A 848 27.67 -15.70 26.06
C ALA A 848 27.09 -16.19 24.72
N ARG A 849 27.87 -16.98 23.98
CA ARG A 849 27.58 -17.42 22.60
C ARG A 849 28.10 -18.82 22.34
N GLN A 850 29.36 -19.04 22.71
CA GLN A 850 30.08 -20.29 22.49
C GLN A 850 30.60 -20.81 23.82
N MET A 851 30.20 -22.03 24.19
CA MET A 851 30.82 -22.76 25.29
C MET A 851 32.29 -22.99 24.96
N THR A 852 33.15 -22.10 25.43
CA THR A 852 34.55 -22.43 25.62
C THR A 852 34.64 -23.03 27.01
N GLU A 853 34.69 -24.36 27.09
CA GLU A 853 34.68 -25.08 28.39
C GLU A 853 35.71 -24.49 29.35
N VAL A 854 36.85 -24.03 28.84
CA VAL A 854 37.84 -23.21 29.53
C VAL A 854 38.62 -22.45 28.44
N CYS A 855 38.77 -21.13 28.55
CA CYS A 855 39.71 -20.41 27.69
C CYS A 855 41.13 -20.88 28.06
N ARG A 856 41.96 -21.36 27.10
CA ARG A 856 43.34 -21.84 27.37
C ARG A 856 44.23 -20.82 28.09
N CYS A 857 43.78 -19.57 28.15
CA CYS A 857 44.41 -18.41 28.76
C CYS A 857 44.03 -18.25 30.26
N THR A 858 43.33 -19.23 30.87
CA THR A 858 42.94 -19.27 32.30
C THR A 858 43.92 -20.05 33.20
N HIS A 859 44.98 -20.61 32.62
CA HIS A 859 46.09 -21.27 33.32
C HIS A 859 47.36 -20.43 33.28
#